data_AF-A0A968HDM9-F1
#
_entry.id   AF-A0A968HDM9-F1
#
_cell.length_a   1.000
_cell.length_b   1.000
_cell.length_c   1.000
_cell.angle_alpha   90.00
_cell.angle_beta   90.00
_cell.angle_gamma   90.00
#
_symmetry.space_group_name_H-M   'P 1'
#
loop_
_entity.id
_entity.type
_entity.pdbx_description
1 polymer ?
#
loop_
_entity_poly.entity_id
_entity_poly.type
_entity_poly.pdbx_seq_one_letter_code
_entity_poly.pdbx_strand_id
1 'polypeptide(L)'
;MNNRLQPMGFWRDIRQDYRAVFERDPAAGNSLEVIFAYPGFHAIFLHRINHLLWNAGVPVIPRILSHLGRFLTGIEIHPAAKIAEGFFIDHGMGVVIGETAEVGKNCLLYQGVTLGGTGKEKGKRHPTLGSNVTVGAGAKILGAITIGNHAVIGANSVILKPVPDNAICVGVPGRITRKKIIRMTTEDGLVEVMDYFPDPTTEKIKELEARLAEISRKIEASEGMMRKGGRMKLYNTLSGKKEDFVPVMPGQVRMYVCGITVYDHCHIGHARSAIVFDIMRRYLAYRGFKVTFVKNFTDIDDKIINRAKQEGMPWDEVSGKYILEYYRDMEHLGVGKADMEPRATEHIPEIIGITEGLIDKGYAYEIGGDVYFQVEKFADYGKLSKRDIDDMLAGARVEVNERKRNPMDFALWKASKEGEPAWESPWGQGRPGWHIECSAMSLKHLGETFDIHGGGADLIFPHHENEIAQSEAYSGKPFARYWVHNGFITVDKEKMSKSLGNFFTIKDILGKFDAEAVRFFLLSTHYRSPIEFSDEQLREAETSIDRYYATVLRIHDFIAQEHTTEKSAHDEKVFEELLGRFIERVTGAMDDDFNTALAVGHIFELIRALNKYLDGKPSGAQAVALVQKAAGLLKEAGSILNIFNRMPEDWNRALMRFKCPDVTEEFIISKLQERQKARELKDWTAADTIRKELDEKGVVLEDKKEGTSWKVKIF
;
A
#
# COMPACT_ATOMS: atom_id res chain seq x y z
N MET A 1 10.13 73.98 -14.91
CA MET A 1 10.87 74.76 -13.91
C MET A 1 12.35 74.49 -14.08
N ASN A 2 13.11 75.55 -14.35
CA ASN A 2 14.56 75.55 -14.49
C ASN A 2 15.25 74.80 -13.34
N ASN A 3 16.02 73.76 -13.66
CA ASN A 3 17.16 73.40 -12.82
C ASN A 3 18.41 73.51 -13.69
N ARG A 4 19.01 74.70 -13.64
CA ARG A 4 20.37 74.95 -14.11
C ARG A 4 21.24 73.81 -13.59
N LEU A 5 21.88 73.05 -14.47
CA LEU A 5 22.98 72.16 -14.11
C LEU A 5 23.97 72.99 -13.31
N GLN A 6 23.97 72.84 -11.99
CA GLN A 6 24.91 73.56 -11.16
C GLN A 6 26.31 73.02 -11.50
N PRO A 7 27.28 73.87 -11.89
CA PRO A 7 28.65 73.45 -12.12
C PRO A 7 29.31 72.80 -10.89
N MET A 8 28.69 72.95 -9.70
CA MET A 8 29.09 72.28 -8.46
C MET A 8 28.92 70.75 -8.49
N GLY A 9 28.00 70.19 -9.29
CA GLY A 9 27.82 68.73 -9.41
C GLY A 9 28.94 68.06 -10.22
N PHE A 10 29.31 68.63 -11.36
CA PHE A 10 30.31 68.06 -12.27
C PHE A 10 31.68 67.87 -11.60
N TRP A 11 32.20 68.91 -10.95
CA TRP A 11 33.49 68.84 -10.26
C TRP A 11 33.44 67.96 -9.01
N ARG A 12 32.29 67.90 -8.32
CA ARG A 12 32.10 67.00 -7.19
C ARG A 12 32.13 65.54 -7.63
N ASP A 13 31.43 65.21 -8.71
CA ASP A 13 31.36 63.85 -9.22
C ASP A 13 32.73 63.37 -9.73
N ILE A 14 33.47 64.22 -10.46
CA ILE A 14 34.86 63.94 -10.87
C ILE A 14 35.76 63.71 -9.66
N ARG A 15 35.64 64.55 -8.62
CA ARG A 15 36.43 64.40 -7.39
C ARG A 15 36.14 63.08 -6.70
N GLN A 16 34.90 62.59 -6.75
CA GLN A 16 34.52 61.29 -6.19
C GLN A 16 35.01 60.12 -7.03
N ASP A 17 34.93 60.19 -8.36
CA ASP A 17 35.51 59.14 -9.22
C ASP A 17 37.02 59.06 -9.05
N TYR A 18 37.69 60.22 -8.96
CA TYR A 18 39.11 60.30 -8.68
C TYR A 18 39.48 59.65 -7.35
N ARG A 19 38.69 59.90 -6.28
CA ARG A 19 38.88 59.23 -4.98
C ARG A 19 38.63 57.72 -5.06
N ALA A 20 37.63 57.29 -5.82
CA ALA A 20 37.29 55.88 -5.96
C ALA A 20 38.45 55.06 -6.54
N VAL A 21 39.32 55.66 -7.35
CA VAL A 21 40.56 55.01 -7.83
C VAL A 21 41.47 54.65 -6.66
N PHE A 22 41.81 55.61 -5.79
CA PHE A 22 42.68 55.37 -4.62
C PHE A 22 42.07 54.43 -3.58
N GLU A 23 40.75 54.46 -3.42
CA GLU A 23 40.07 53.61 -2.45
C GLU A 23 39.99 52.14 -2.87
N ARG A 24 40.10 51.84 -4.17
CA ARG A 24 39.76 50.53 -4.74
C ARG A 24 40.90 49.87 -5.51
N ASP A 25 41.87 50.65 -5.97
CA ASP A 25 43.09 50.14 -6.57
C ASP A 25 44.29 50.41 -5.65
N PRO A 26 44.82 49.38 -4.96
CA PRO A 26 45.99 49.52 -4.09
C PRO A 26 47.27 49.89 -4.87
N ALA A 27 47.29 49.77 -6.21
CA ALA A 27 48.41 50.16 -7.05
C ALA A 27 48.47 51.68 -7.32
N ALA A 28 47.40 52.44 -7.00
CA ALA A 28 47.35 53.88 -7.22
C ALA A 28 48.28 54.64 -6.27
N GLY A 29 49.52 54.87 -6.68
CA GLY A 29 50.58 55.42 -5.82
C GLY A 29 50.58 56.94 -5.67
N ASN A 30 50.17 57.69 -6.71
CA ASN A 30 50.15 59.16 -6.67
C ASN A 30 49.13 59.80 -7.63
N SER A 31 48.85 61.10 -7.41
CA SER A 31 47.83 61.87 -8.14
C SER A 31 48.11 62.05 -9.64
N LEU A 32 49.39 62.20 -10.03
CA LEU A 32 49.76 62.40 -11.43
C LEU A 32 49.54 61.12 -12.22
N GLU A 33 49.84 59.96 -11.62
CA GLU A 33 49.60 58.65 -12.20
C GLU A 33 48.11 58.42 -12.52
N VAL A 34 47.22 58.69 -11.57
CA VAL A 34 45.77 58.57 -11.80
C VAL A 34 45.28 59.51 -12.91
N ILE A 35 45.77 60.76 -12.93
CA ILE A 35 45.34 61.74 -13.92
C ILE A 35 45.84 61.42 -15.33
N PHE A 36 47.03 60.84 -15.49
CA PHE A 36 47.64 60.65 -16.81
C PHE A 36 47.68 59.20 -17.31
N ALA A 37 47.51 58.20 -16.44
CA ALA A 37 47.75 56.80 -16.78
C ALA A 37 46.60 55.83 -16.47
N TYR A 38 45.45 56.29 -15.95
CA TYR A 38 44.29 55.43 -15.67
C TYR A 38 43.20 55.54 -16.75
N PRO A 39 43.10 54.55 -17.67
CA PRO A 39 42.15 54.63 -18.79
C PRO A 39 40.69 54.63 -18.33
N GLY A 40 40.39 53.95 -17.21
CA GLY A 40 39.07 53.95 -16.58
C GLY A 40 38.64 55.36 -16.15
N PHE A 41 39.52 56.09 -15.46
CA PHE A 41 39.26 57.47 -15.05
C PHE A 41 39.11 58.40 -16.25
N HIS A 42 39.97 58.28 -17.28
CA HIS A 42 39.88 59.08 -18.51
C HIS A 42 38.55 58.87 -19.24
N ALA A 43 38.09 57.61 -19.35
CA ALA A 43 36.84 57.28 -20.02
C ALA A 43 35.64 57.91 -19.29
N ILE A 44 35.64 57.86 -17.95
CA ILE A 44 34.57 58.46 -17.13
C ILE A 44 34.61 59.99 -17.23
N PHE A 45 35.80 60.61 -17.15
CA PHE A 45 35.97 62.05 -17.29
C PHE A 45 35.44 62.55 -18.64
N LEU A 46 35.86 61.91 -19.73
CA LEU A 46 35.36 62.23 -21.08
C LEU A 46 33.84 61.98 -21.19
N HIS A 47 33.33 60.90 -20.60
CA HIS A 47 31.90 60.64 -20.57
C HIS A 47 31.13 61.76 -19.85
N ARG A 48 31.61 62.26 -18.70
CA ARG A 48 30.92 63.35 -17.99
C ARG A 48 30.84 64.62 -18.85
N ILE A 49 31.89 64.96 -19.59
CA ILE A 49 31.86 66.08 -20.56
C ILE A 49 30.86 65.79 -21.68
N ASN A 50 30.91 64.60 -22.26
CA ASN A 50 30.01 64.19 -23.35
C ASN A 50 28.54 64.16 -22.91
N HIS A 51 28.27 63.74 -21.67
CA HIS A 51 26.94 63.69 -21.09
C HIS A 51 26.38 65.11 -20.87
N LEU A 52 27.20 66.07 -20.46
CA LEU A 52 26.81 67.48 -20.39
C LEU A 52 26.45 68.04 -21.77
N LEU A 53 27.29 67.80 -22.78
CA LEU A 53 27.03 68.24 -24.16
C LEU A 53 25.77 67.57 -24.74
N TRP A 54 25.56 66.28 -24.46
CA TRP A 54 24.36 65.54 -24.84
C TRP A 54 23.10 66.14 -24.22
N ASN A 55 23.12 66.42 -22.90
CA ASN A 55 22.00 67.04 -22.20
C ASN A 55 21.76 68.50 -22.61
N ALA A 56 22.80 69.20 -23.08
CA ALA A 56 22.68 70.53 -23.68
C ALA A 56 22.09 70.51 -25.10
N GLY A 57 21.76 69.33 -25.64
CA GLY A 57 21.16 69.16 -26.96
C GLY A 57 22.13 69.33 -28.12
N VAL A 58 23.44 69.25 -27.87
CA VAL A 58 24.46 69.36 -28.93
C VAL A 58 24.37 68.14 -29.85
N PRO A 59 24.09 68.32 -31.15
CA PRO A 59 23.93 67.20 -32.08
C PRO A 59 25.29 66.60 -32.43
N VAL A 60 25.36 65.27 -32.59
CA VAL A 60 26.47 64.48 -33.17
C VAL A 60 27.82 64.53 -32.41
N ILE A 61 28.27 65.70 -31.95
CA ILE A 61 29.56 65.92 -31.26
C ILE A 61 29.76 64.98 -30.06
N PRO A 62 28.79 64.80 -29.13
CA PRO A 62 28.98 63.88 -28.02
C PRO A 62 29.24 62.44 -28.47
N ARG A 63 28.66 62.03 -29.60
CA ARG A 63 28.83 60.69 -30.15
C ARG A 63 30.23 60.52 -30.75
N ILE A 64 30.71 61.50 -31.51
CA ILE A 64 32.08 61.52 -32.04
C ILE A 64 33.09 61.45 -30.89
N LEU A 65 32.92 62.28 -29.85
CA LEU A 65 33.80 62.28 -28.68
C LEU A 65 33.73 60.95 -27.90
N SER A 66 32.57 60.28 -27.85
CA SER A 66 32.48 58.94 -27.24
C SER A 66 33.28 57.89 -28.03
N HIS A 67 33.33 58.00 -29.36
CA HIS A 67 34.16 57.11 -30.19
C HIS A 67 35.65 57.38 -30.03
N LEU A 68 36.04 58.65 -29.92
CA LEU A 68 37.43 59.01 -29.60
C LEU A 68 37.82 58.49 -28.22
N GLY A 69 36.97 58.65 -27.20
CA GLY A 69 37.18 58.09 -25.86
C GLY A 69 37.34 56.57 -25.88
N ARG A 70 36.53 55.87 -26.67
CA ARG A 70 36.67 54.42 -26.90
C ARG A 70 38.00 54.06 -27.55
N PHE A 71 38.43 54.80 -28.56
CA PHE A 71 39.70 54.55 -29.24
C PHE A 71 40.90 54.72 -28.29
N LEU A 72 40.86 55.72 -27.41
CA LEU A 72 41.94 56.01 -26.47
C LEU A 72 41.98 55.06 -25.27
N THR A 73 40.83 54.62 -24.76
CA THR A 73 40.75 53.89 -23.48
C THR A 73 40.33 52.43 -23.61
N GLY A 74 39.79 52.02 -24.77
CA GLY A 74 39.17 50.70 -24.96
C GLY A 74 37.80 50.54 -24.27
N ILE A 75 37.27 51.60 -23.65
CA ILE A 75 35.98 51.61 -22.93
C ILE A 75 34.95 52.37 -23.77
N GLU A 76 33.82 51.72 -24.09
CA GLU A 76 32.70 52.37 -24.77
C GLU A 76 31.61 52.76 -23.76
N ILE A 77 31.42 54.07 -23.57
CA ILE A 77 30.30 54.61 -22.78
C ILE A 77 29.45 55.49 -23.68
N HIS A 78 28.17 55.13 -23.86
CA HIS A 78 27.25 55.95 -24.63
C HIS A 78 27.01 57.32 -23.94
N PRO A 79 26.98 58.45 -24.68
CA PRO A 79 26.78 59.78 -24.08
C PRO A 79 25.51 59.91 -23.23
N ALA A 80 24.42 59.24 -23.64
CA ALA A 80 23.14 59.27 -22.93
C ALA A 80 23.07 58.41 -21.65
N ALA A 81 24.04 57.53 -21.41
CA ALA A 81 24.06 56.69 -20.21
C ALA A 81 24.14 57.58 -18.96
N LYS A 82 23.43 57.20 -17.88
CA LYS A 82 23.46 57.97 -16.63
C LYS A 82 24.36 57.27 -15.63
N ILE A 83 25.44 57.94 -15.23
CA ILE A 83 26.43 57.39 -14.31
C ILE A 83 26.55 58.33 -13.11
N ALA A 84 26.27 57.79 -11.93
CA ALA A 84 26.40 58.51 -10.66
C ALA A 84 27.87 58.70 -10.26
N GLU A 85 28.09 59.38 -9.13
CA GLU A 85 29.40 59.64 -8.53
C GLU A 85 30.07 58.37 -7.96
N GLY A 86 31.41 58.34 -7.95
CA GLY A 86 32.22 57.27 -7.34
C GLY A 86 32.31 56.01 -8.20
N PHE A 87 32.03 56.13 -9.49
CA PHE A 87 32.10 55.00 -10.41
C PHE A 87 33.56 54.68 -10.73
N PHE A 88 33.94 53.41 -10.60
CA PHE A 88 35.29 52.96 -10.88
C PHE A 88 35.27 51.85 -11.94
N ILE A 89 36.09 52.00 -12.97
CA ILE A 89 36.31 50.96 -13.98
C ILE A 89 37.76 50.53 -13.84
N ASP A 90 37.96 49.32 -13.34
CA ASP A 90 39.26 48.71 -13.18
C ASP A 90 39.61 47.88 -14.42
N HIS A 91 40.84 48.01 -14.92
CA HIS A 91 41.33 47.35 -16.13
C HIS A 91 40.40 47.45 -17.35
N GLY A 92 39.65 48.55 -17.54
CA GLY A 92 38.42 48.64 -18.35
C GLY A 92 38.40 48.24 -19.84
N MET A 93 39.45 47.67 -20.41
CA MET A 93 39.48 47.18 -21.80
C MET A 93 38.24 46.34 -22.13
N GLY A 94 37.52 46.72 -23.18
CA GLY A 94 36.34 46.00 -23.66
C GLY A 94 35.06 46.20 -22.84
N VAL A 95 35.04 47.16 -21.91
CA VAL A 95 33.81 47.55 -21.21
C VAL A 95 32.87 48.29 -22.16
N VAL A 96 31.59 47.90 -22.18
CA VAL A 96 30.55 48.49 -23.04
C VAL A 96 29.34 48.87 -22.20
N ILE A 97 29.01 50.16 -22.16
CA ILE A 97 27.86 50.73 -21.44
C ILE A 97 26.92 51.37 -22.45
N GLY A 98 25.75 50.77 -22.61
CA GLY A 98 24.78 51.19 -23.63
C GLY A 98 23.94 52.42 -23.27
N GLU A 99 23.23 52.93 -24.27
CA GLU A 99 22.54 54.23 -24.28
C GLU A 99 21.63 54.51 -23.08
N THR A 100 20.82 53.53 -22.69
CA THR A 100 19.82 53.69 -21.62
C THR A 100 20.27 53.04 -20.31
N ALA A 101 21.57 52.73 -20.18
CA ALA A 101 22.12 52.17 -18.96
C ALA A 101 22.12 53.22 -17.85
N GLU A 102 21.80 52.78 -16.64
CA GLU A 102 21.86 53.63 -15.45
C GLU A 102 22.74 52.96 -14.42
N VAL A 103 23.76 53.66 -13.92
CA VAL A 103 24.73 53.14 -12.97
C VAL A 103 24.66 53.97 -11.69
N GLY A 104 24.32 53.31 -10.58
CA GLY A 104 24.25 53.89 -9.25
C GLY A 104 25.61 54.30 -8.69
N LYS A 105 25.61 54.84 -7.46
CA LYS A 105 26.82 55.37 -6.83
C LYS A 105 27.80 54.25 -6.51
N ASN A 106 29.09 54.57 -6.51
CA ASN A 106 30.12 53.67 -5.97
C ASN A 106 30.17 52.29 -6.64
N CYS A 107 29.78 52.18 -7.92
CA CYS A 107 29.85 50.91 -8.65
C CYS A 107 31.27 50.61 -9.15
N LEU A 108 31.59 49.33 -9.27
CA LEU A 108 32.86 48.83 -9.79
C LEU A 108 32.61 47.89 -10.98
N LEU A 109 33.23 48.20 -12.11
CA LEU A 109 33.25 47.32 -13.28
C LEU A 109 34.69 46.90 -13.59
N TYR A 110 34.88 45.61 -13.88
CA TYR A 110 36.13 45.09 -14.41
C TYR A 110 36.14 45.02 -15.94
N GLN A 111 37.27 44.61 -16.52
CA GLN A 111 37.47 44.44 -17.96
C GLN A 111 36.38 43.60 -18.62
N GLY A 112 36.05 43.93 -19.87
CA GLY A 112 35.14 43.12 -20.68
C GLY A 112 33.71 43.07 -20.17
N VAL A 113 33.27 43.93 -19.26
CA VAL A 113 31.85 43.95 -18.83
C VAL A 113 30.96 44.57 -19.90
N THR A 114 29.77 44.01 -20.12
CA THR A 114 28.79 44.57 -21.06
C THR A 114 27.46 44.82 -20.38
N LEU A 115 27.06 46.09 -20.32
CA LEU A 115 25.70 46.53 -19.97
C LEU A 115 24.92 46.73 -21.27
N GLY A 116 24.38 45.62 -21.78
CA GLY A 116 23.82 45.52 -23.13
C GLY A 116 22.30 45.59 -23.16
N GLY A 117 21.77 46.00 -24.32
CA GLY A 117 20.34 46.01 -24.57
C GLY A 117 19.85 44.66 -25.10
N THR A 118 18.59 44.31 -24.80
CA THR A 118 17.88 43.22 -25.50
C THR A 118 16.85 43.81 -26.46
N GLY A 119 16.77 43.28 -27.68
CA GLY A 119 15.77 43.69 -28.68
C GLY A 119 16.09 44.97 -29.49
N LYS A 120 15.18 45.32 -30.41
CA LYS A 120 15.27 46.50 -31.32
C LYS A 120 14.33 47.65 -30.91
N GLU A 121 13.71 47.56 -29.75
CA GLU A 121 12.65 48.47 -29.31
C GLU A 121 13.19 49.85 -28.88
N LYS A 122 12.38 50.89 -29.08
CA LYS A 122 12.71 52.26 -28.66
C LYS A 122 12.29 52.44 -27.20
N GLY A 123 13.24 52.66 -26.29
CA GLY A 123 12.98 52.87 -24.86
C GLY A 123 14.11 52.40 -23.93
N LYS A 124 13.80 52.23 -22.64
CA LYS A 124 14.71 51.61 -21.65
C LYS A 124 14.93 50.15 -22.06
N ARG A 125 16.18 49.81 -22.41
CA ARG A 125 16.57 48.49 -22.93
C ARG A 125 17.84 47.94 -22.29
N HIS A 126 18.64 48.80 -21.67
CA HIS A 126 19.87 48.46 -20.96
C HIS A 126 19.61 48.38 -19.45
N PRO A 127 20.48 47.72 -18.68
CA PRO A 127 20.24 47.50 -17.25
C PRO A 127 20.36 48.76 -16.40
N THR A 128 19.79 48.69 -15.20
CA THR A 128 20.00 49.64 -14.10
C THR A 128 20.79 48.95 -12.99
N LEU A 129 21.97 49.46 -12.67
CA LEU A 129 22.74 49.05 -11.51
C LEU A 129 22.40 49.95 -10.32
N GLY A 130 22.08 49.35 -9.17
CA GLY A 130 21.96 50.02 -7.88
C GLY A 130 23.30 50.56 -7.40
N SER A 131 23.36 51.02 -6.16
CA SER A 131 24.61 51.55 -5.58
C SER A 131 25.49 50.43 -5.00
N ASN A 132 26.81 50.64 -5.00
CA ASN A 132 27.80 49.70 -4.47
C ASN A 132 27.80 48.33 -5.18
N VAL A 133 27.44 48.29 -6.47
CA VAL A 133 27.44 47.06 -7.26
C VAL A 133 28.84 46.78 -7.79
N THR A 134 29.31 45.54 -7.63
CA THR A 134 30.56 45.07 -8.23
C THR A 134 30.26 44.08 -9.33
N VAL A 135 30.84 44.28 -10.52
CA VAL A 135 30.63 43.41 -11.68
C VAL A 135 31.98 42.89 -12.16
N GLY A 136 32.18 41.59 -11.97
CA GLY A 136 33.43 40.89 -12.31
C GLY A 136 33.72 40.85 -13.80
N ALA A 137 34.99 40.58 -14.12
CA ALA A 137 35.51 40.60 -15.48
C ALA A 137 34.69 39.73 -16.44
N GLY A 138 34.41 40.23 -17.64
CA GLY A 138 33.72 39.49 -18.69
C GLY A 138 32.20 39.32 -18.50
N ALA A 139 31.61 39.79 -17.41
CA ALA A 139 30.18 39.61 -17.15
C ALA A 139 29.29 40.40 -18.14
N LYS A 140 28.15 39.81 -18.51
CA LYS A 140 27.16 40.37 -19.45
C LYS A 140 25.83 40.57 -18.73
N ILE A 141 25.39 41.80 -18.59
CA ILE A 141 24.11 42.16 -17.99
C ILE A 141 23.26 42.73 -19.10
N LEU A 142 22.23 41.98 -19.51
CA LEU A 142 21.50 42.24 -20.74
C LEU A 142 20.02 42.51 -20.45
N GLY A 143 19.50 43.56 -21.06
CA GLY A 143 18.09 43.94 -21.00
C GLY A 143 17.76 44.98 -19.94
N ALA A 144 16.51 45.44 -19.92
CA ALA A 144 15.99 46.41 -18.97
C ALA A 144 15.74 45.77 -17.59
N ILE A 145 16.80 45.24 -16.99
CA ILE A 145 16.77 44.59 -15.67
C ILE A 145 17.47 45.44 -14.62
N THR A 146 17.04 45.29 -13.37
CA THR A 146 17.64 45.99 -12.23
C THR A 146 18.54 45.05 -11.45
N ILE A 147 19.75 45.50 -11.16
CA ILE A 147 20.68 44.89 -10.22
C ILE A 147 20.63 45.70 -8.93
N GLY A 148 20.26 45.06 -7.83
CA GLY A 148 20.05 45.67 -6.52
C GLY A 148 21.33 46.25 -5.90
N ASN A 149 21.16 47.04 -4.85
CA ASN A 149 22.27 47.65 -4.12
C ASN A 149 23.18 46.58 -3.48
N HIS A 150 24.48 46.83 -3.39
CA HIS A 150 25.47 45.92 -2.79
C HIS A 150 25.54 44.52 -3.45
N ALA A 151 25.02 44.38 -4.67
CA ALA A 151 25.08 43.12 -5.38
C ALA A 151 26.47 42.89 -5.99
N VAL A 152 26.88 41.62 -6.06
CA VAL A 152 28.12 41.18 -6.70
C VAL A 152 27.79 40.25 -7.86
N ILE A 153 28.21 40.61 -9.06
CA ILE A 153 28.10 39.76 -10.24
C ILE A 153 29.45 39.09 -10.48
N GLY A 154 29.48 37.76 -10.49
CA GLY A 154 30.71 37.01 -10.71
C GLY A 154 31.26 37.18 -12.12
N ALA A 155 32.56 36.92 -12.27
CA ALA A 155 33.22 36.95 -13.58
C ALA A 155 32.51 36.02 -14.59
N ASN A 156 32.51 36.42 -15.86
CA ASN A 156 31.91 35.71 -17.00
C ASN A 156 30.42 35.36 -16.86
N SER A 157 29.71 35.94 -15.89
CA SER A 157 28.30 35.61 -15.66
C SER A 157 27.39 36.30 -16.67
N VAL A 158 26.31 35.64 -17.08
CA VAL A 158 25.31 36.19 -18.02
C VAL A 158 24.00 36.42 -17.29
N ILE A 159 23.72 37.68 -16.98
CA ILE A 159 22.58 38.10 -16.17
C ILE A 159 21.45 38.56 -17.10
N LEU A 160 20.37 37.79 -17.11
CA LEU A 160 19.17 38.02 -17.94
C LEU A 160 17.93 38.36 -17.10
N LYS A 161 18.05 38.35 -15.77
CA LYS A 161 16.95 38.56 -14.82
C LYS A 161 17.38 39.54 -13.72
N PRO A 162 16.43 40.27 -13.10
CA PRO A 162 16.74 41.16 -11.97
C PRO A 162 17.47 40.44 -10.84
N VAL A 163 18.41 41.12 -10.20
CA VAL A 163 19.17 40.62 -9.04
C VAL A 163 18.81 41.48 -7.82
N PRO A 164 18.42 40.90 -6.67
CA PRO A 164 18.02 41.67 -5.49
C PRO A 164 19.22 42.28 -4.77
N ASP A 165 18.94 43.19 -3.84
CA ASP A 165 19.95 43.82 -2.97
C ASP A 165 20.74 42.77 -2.18
N ASN A 166 22.03 43.04 -1.92
CA ASN A 166 22.97 42.21 -1.16
C ASN A 166 23.19 40.78 -1.73
N ALA A 167 22.82 40.53 -2.98
CA ALA A 167 22.93 39.21 -3.60
C ALA A 167 24.23 39.03 -4.37
N ILE A 168 24.71 37.78 -4.43
CA ILE A 168 25.77 37.36 -5.33
C ILE A 168 25.16 36.52 -6.45
N CYS A 169 25.47 36.85 -7.70
CA CYS A 169 24.96 36.16 -8.87
C CYS A 169 26.10 35.65 -9.75
N VAL A 170 26.12 34.34 -10.03
CA VAL A 170 27.20 33.68 -10.78
C VAL A 170 26.65 32.72 -11.85
N GLY A 171 27.40 32.51 -12.93
CA GLY A 171 27.15 31.47 -13.94
C GLY A 171 26.47 31.94 -15.23
N VAL A 172 26.24 30.99 -16.15
CA VAL A 172 25.64 31.21 -17.47
C VAL A 172 24.51 30.17 -17.68
N PRO A 173 23.22 30.56 -17.60
CA PRO A 173 22.72 31.85 -17.15
C PRO A 173 22.96 32.07 -15.65
N GLY A 174 23.12 33.33 -15.24
CA GLY A 174 23.42 33.72 -13.87
C GLY A 174 22.34 33.31 -12.87
N ARG A 175 22.75 32.76 -11.73
CA ARG A 175 21.88 32.32 -10.64
C ARG A 175 22.32 32.97 -9.33
N ILE A 176 21.34 33.34 -8.52
CA ILE A 176 21.56 33.91 -7.19
C ILE A 176 22.04 32.78 -6.26
N THR A 177 23.23 32.96 -5.66
CA THR A 177 23.78 32.04 -4.66
C THR A 177 23.60 32.61 -3.26
N ARG A 178 23.23 31.77 -2.28
CA ARG A 178 23.16 32.18 -0.87
C ARG A 178 24.54 32.08 -0.21
N LYS A 179 24.89 33.09 0.59
CA LYS A 179 26.11 33.08 1.42
C LYS A 179 26.02 31.98 2.49
N LYS A 180 27.06 31.15 2.62
CA LYS A 180 27.35 30.44 3.87
C LYS A 180 28.47 31.21 4.57
N ILE A 181 28.13 32.03 5.55
CA ILE A 181 29.13 32.76 6.34
C ILE A 181 29.60 31.80 7.43
N ILE A 182 30.89 31.43 7.41
CA ILE A 182 31.51 30.72 8.51
C ILE A 182 32.24 31.75 9.37
N ARG A 183 31.78 31.91 10.61
CA ARG A 183 32.46 32.71 11.62
C ARG A 183 33.49 31.83 12.30
N MET A 184 34.77 32.15 12.13
CA MET A 184 35.86 31.48 12.83
C MET A 184 36.56 32.49 13.73
N THR A 185 36.79 32.10 14.98
CA THR A 185 37.58 32.92 15.91
C THR A 185 39.05 32.61 15.70
N THR A 186 39.86 33.61 15.38
CA THR A 186 41.33 33.53 15.29
C THR A 186 41.97 34.31 16.43
N GLU A 187 43.29 34.21 16.62
CA GLU A 187 44.02 34.90 17.70
C GLU A 187 43.88 36.44 17.64
N ASP A 188 43.59 37.02 16.46
CA ASP A 188 43.35 38.45 16.26
C ASP A 188 41.87 38.86 16.34
N GLY A 189 40.96 37.93 16.67
CA GLY A 189 39.52 38.16 16.81
C GLY A 189 38.64 37.33 15.88
N LEU A 190 37.33 37.68 15.84
CA LEU A 190 36.33 37.05 14.97
C LEU A 190 36.60 37.39 13.50
N VAL A 191 36.98 36.39 12.71
CA VAL A 191 37.18 36.53 11.26
C VAL A 191 36.04 35.80 10.53
N GLU A 192 35.32 36.54 9.70
CA GLU A 192 34.31 35.97 8.79
C GLU A 192 35.05 35.44 7.55
N VAL A 193 35.13 34.11 7.41
CA VAL A 193 35.76 33.47 6.26
C VAL A 193 34.68 32.99 5.29
N MET A 194 34.82 33.38 4.01
CA MET A 194 33.91 32.97 2.93
C MET A 194 34.30 31.57 2.45
N ASP A 195 33.53 30.56 2.86
CA ASP A 195 33.74 29.19 2.42
C ASP A 195 32.84 28.88 1.21
N TYR A 196 33.50 28.47 0.12
CA TYR A 196 33.00 27.77 -1.05
C TYR A 196 31.71 28.28 -1.73
N PHE A 197 31.79 28.65 -3.01
CA PHE A 197 30.60 28.82 -3.86
C PHE A 197 30.02 27.43 -4.18
N PRO A 198 28.84 27.05 -3.65
CA PRO A 198 28.23 25.79 -4.04
C PRO A 198 27.83 25.89 -5.52
N ASP A 199 28.43 25.02 -6.35
CA ASP A 199 28.02 24.86 -7.74
C ASP A 199 26.59 24.28 -7.76
N PRO A 200 25.60 25.04 -8.26
CA PRO A 200 24.21 24.59 -8.32
C PRO A 200 24.04 23.31 -9.15
N THR A 201 24.98 23.02 -10.05
CA THR A 201 24.99 21.80 -10.86
C THR A 201 25.34 20.58 -10.02
N THR A 202 26.39 20.68 -9.20
CA THR A 202 26.82 19.64 -8.26
C THR A 202 25.73 19.28 -7.24
N GLU A 203 24.99 20.26 -6.72
CA GLU A 203 23.85 19.97 -5.83
C GLU A 203 22.73 19.21 -6.56
N LYS A 204 22.45 19.58 -7.82
CA LYS A 204 21.43 18.91 -8.62
C LYS A 204 21.82 17.47 -8.97
N ILE A 205 23.11 17.22 -9.23
CA ILE A 205 23.63 15.86 -9.48
C ILE A 205 23.44 15.00 -8.24
N LYS A 206 23.79 15.49 -7.04
CA LYS A 206 23.59 14.75 -5.78
C LYS A 206 22.11 14.43 -5.52
N GLU A 207 21.21 15.35 -5.82
CA GLU A 207 19.76 15.14 -5.70
C GLU A 207 19.27 14.04 -6.67
N LEU A 208 19.79 14.03 -7.90
CA LEU A 208 19.47 13.01 -8.90
C LEU A 208 20.03 11.63 -8.52
N GLU A 209 21.26 11.56 -8.00
CA GLU A 209 21.88 10.32 -7.50
C GLU A 209 21.07 9.71 -6.35
N ALA A 210 20.64 10.53 -5.39
CA ALA A 210 19.79 10.08 -4.28
C ALA A 210 18.45 9.51 -4.78
N ARG A 211 17.85 10.17 -5.79
CA ARG A 211 16.59 9.74 -6.39
C ARG A 211 16.74 8.46 -7.21
N LEU A 212 17.85 8.30 -7.94
CA LEU A 212 18.20 7.06 -8.64
C LEU A 212 18.36 5.90 -7.66
N ALA A 213 19.10 6.09 -6.56
CA ALA A 213 19.27 5.07 -5.52
C ALA A 213 17.95 4.68 -4.83
N GLU A 214 17.01 5.61 -4.67
CA GLU A 214 15.67 5.32 -4.19
C GLU A 214 14.85 4.50 -5.20
N ILE A 215 14.88 4.86 -6.48
CA ILE A 215 14.18 4.15 -7.54
C ILE A 215 14.73 2.72 -7.70
N SER A 216 16.05 2.54 -7.71
CA SER A 216 16.68 1.21 -7.78
C SER A 216 16.24 0.29 -6.64
N ARG A 217 16.20 0.78 -5.39
CA ARG A 217 15.68 -0.01 -4.26
C ARG A 217 14.21 -0.40 -4.43
N LYS A 218 13.37 0.49 -4.99
CA LYS A 218 11.95 0.18 -5.28
C LYS A 218 11.83 -0.87 -6.38
N ILE A 219 12.66 -0.81 -7.41
CA ILE A 219 12.71 -1.80 -8.49
C ILE A 219 13.12 -3.16 -7.92
N GLU A 220 14.21 -3.24 -7.15
CA GLU A 220 14.66 -4.50 -6.53
C GLU A 220 13.60 -5.11 -5.60
N ALA A 221 12.91 -4.29 -4.81
CA ALA A 221 11.81 -4.75 -3.96
C ALA A 221 10.62 -5.28 -4.79
N SER A 222 10.27 -4.59 -5.88
CA SER A 222 9.21 -4.99 -6.80
C SER A 222 9.57 -6.26 -7.58
N GLU A 223 10.80 -6.39 -8.06
CA GLU A 223 11.30 -7.59 -8.74
C GLU A 223 11.39 -8.79 -7.79
N GLY A 224 11.80 -8.56 -6.54
CA GLY A 224 11.77 -9.57 -5.47
C GLY A 224 10.35 -10.05 -5.15
N MET A 225 9.36 -9.14 -5.12
CA MET A 225 7.95 -9.48 -4.96
C MET A 225 7.37 -10.19 -6.18
N MET A 226 7.72 -9.78 -7.41
CA MET A 226 7.33 -10.49 -8.63
C MET A 226 7.92 -11.90 -8.70
N ARG A 227 9.19 -12.09 -8.29
CA ARG A 227 9.81 -13.44 -8.18
C ARG A 227 9.15 -14.31 -7.10
N LYS A 228 8.62 -13.71 -6.02
CA LYS A 228 7.85 -14.44 -5.00
C LYS A 228 6.45 -14.84 -5.49
N GLY A 229 5.77 -13.98 -6.24
CA GLY A 229 4.48 -14.28 -6.89
C GLY A 229 4.60 -15.35 -7.97
N GLY A 230 5.64 -15.28 -8.82
CA GLY A 230 5.91 -16.27 -9.88
C GLY A 230 6.32 -17.67 -9.40
N ARG A 231 6.35 -17.93 -8.08
CA ARG A 231 6.49 -19.28 -7.51
C ARG A 231 5.17 -19.91 -7.08
N MET A 232 4.12 -19.10 -6.89
CA MET A 232 2.81 -19.58 -6.48
C MET A 232 1.95 -19.89 -7.69
N LYS A 233 1.21 -21.00 -7.63
CA LYS A 233 0.23 -21.40 -8.62
C LYS A 233 -1.17 -21.35 -8.01
N LEU A 234 -2.12 -20.93 -8.81
CA LEU A 234 -3.53 -20.86 -8.42
C LEU A 234 -4.36 -21.50 -9.54
N TYR A 235 -5.27 -22.38 -9.16
CA TYR A 235 -6.23 -22.92 -10.11
C TYR A 235 -7.26 -21.86 -10.47
N ASN A 236 -7.33 -21.56 -11.75
CA ASN A 236 -8.27 -20.59 -12.29
C ASN A 236 -9.45 -21.34 -12.93
N THR A 237 -10.65 -21.20 -12.35
CA THR A 237 -11.87 -21.82 -12.91
C THR A 237 -12.09 -21.39 -14.36
N LEU A 238 -11.74 -20.15 -14.71
CA LEU A 238 -11.89 -19.63 -16.06
C LEU A 238 -11.02 -20.38 -17.09
N SER A 239 -9.83 -20.84 -16.74
CA SER A 239 -8.97 -21.59 -17.67
C SER A 239 -8.98 -23.10 -17.47
N GLY A 240 -9.50 -23.58 -16.33
CA GLY A 240 -9.56 -24.99 -15.98
C GLY A 240 -8.20 -25.60 -15.60
N LYS A 241 -7.19 -24.79 -15.30
CA LYS A 241 -5.82 -25.24 -14.95
C LYS A 241 -5.18 -24.38 -13.87
N LYS A 242 -4.11 -24.90 -13.27
CA LYS A 242 -3.24 -24.13 -12.38
C LYS A 242 -2.37 -23.18 -13.21
N GLU A 243 -2.39 -21.91 -12.85
CA GLU A 243 -1.65 -20.82 -13.51
C GLU A 243 -0.72 -20.16 -12.52
N ASP A 244 0.37 -19.58 -13.00
CA ASP A 244 1.24 -18.78 -12.13
C ASP A 244 0.47 -17.55 -11.62
N PHE A 245 0.55 -17.30 -10.32
CA PHE A 245 -0.14 -16.19 -9.69
C PHE A 245 0.64 -14.88 -9.86
N VAL A 246 0.10 -13.99 -10.70
CA VAL A 246 0.67 -12.69 -11.00
C VAL A 246 -0.38 -11.62 -10.72
N PRO A 247 -0.21 -10.79 -9.69
CA PRO A 247 -1.17 -9.73 -9.43
C PRO A 247 -1.18 -8.69 -10.56
N VAL A 248 -2.32 -8.03 -10.75
CA VAL A 248 -2.52 -6.89 -11.65
C VAL A 248 -1.56 -5.75 -11.28
N MET A 249 -1.39 -5.49 -9.97
CA MET A 249 -0.43 -4.52 -9.45
C MET A 249 0.64 -5.24 -8.62
N PRO A 250 1.94 -5.10 -8.93
CA PRO A 250 3.01 -5.74 -8.15
C PRO A 250 2.89 -5.45 -6.64
N GLY A 251 2.96 -6.51 -5.84
CA GLY A 251 2.90 -6.42 -4.37
C GLY A 251 1.51 -6.18 -3.76
N GLN A 252 0.46 -6.02 -4.57
CA GLN A 252 -0.91 -5.80 -4.09
C GLN A 252 -1.86 -6.86 -4.64
N VAL A 253 -2.79 -7.34 -3.82
CA VAL A 253 -3.82 -8.29 -4.24
C VAL A 253 -5.18 -7.76 -3.86
N ARG A 254 -6.03 -7.51 -4.85
CA ARG A 254 -7.42 -7.10 -4.68
C ARG A 254 -8.32 -8.31 -4.89
N MET A 255 -8.98 -8.72 -3.82
CA MET A 255 -9.78 -9.93 -3.77
C MET A 255 -11.22 -9.59 -3.44
N TYR A 256 -12.16 -10.01 -4.28
CA TYR A 256 -13.60 -9.97 -4.01
C TYR A 256 -14.11 -11.38 -3.79
N VAL A 257 -14.91 -11.59 -2.74
CA VAL A 257 -15.59 -12.89 -2.50
C VAL A 257 -17.06 -12.64 -2.25
N CYS A 258 -17.91 -13.31 -3.02
CA CYS A 258 -19.36 -13.23 -2.82
C CYS A 258 -19.72 -13.71 -1.42
N GLY A 259 -20.41 -12.85 -0.68
CA GLY A 259 -20.88 -13.14 0.67
C GLY A 259 -22.17 -13.95 0.68
N ILE A 260 -22.94 -13.79 1.76
CA ILE A 260 -24.19 -14.52 1.97
C ILE A 260 -25.40 -13.60 1.76
N THR A 261 -26.54 -14.21 1.40
CA THR A 261 -27.85 -13.58 1.57
C THR A 261 -28.26 -13.68 3.04
N VAL A 262 -28.49 -12.55 3.70
CA VAL A 262 -28.68 -12.49 5.15
C VAL A 262 -30.15 -12.67 5.57
N TYR A 263 -30.69 -13.85 5.27
CA TYR A 263 -32.09 -14.19 5.54
C TYR A 263 -32.28 -15.35 6.53
N ASP A 264 -31.20 -16.03 6.92
CA ASP A 264 -31.27 -17.18 7.84
C ASP A 264 -29.90 -17.45 8.48
N HIS A 265 -29.87 -18.36 9.47
CA HIS A 265 -28.65 -18.80 10.13
C HIS A 265 -27.65 -19.42 9.14
N CYS A 266 -26.36 -19.22 9.44
CA CYS A 266 -25.29 -19.79 8.65
C CYS A 266 -25.14 -21.30 8.88
N HIS A 267 -24.74 -22.00 7.82
CA HIS A 267 -24.42 -23.42 7.86
C HIS A 267 -22.95 -23.67 7.56
N ILE A 268 -22.51 -24.91 7.73
CA ILE A 268 -21.11 -25.30 7.53
C ILE A 268 -20.58 -25.01 6.12
N GLY A 269 -21.45 -24.96 5.10
CA GLY A 269 -21.08 -24.54 3.75
C GLY A 269 -20.62 -23.09 3.69
N HIS A 270 -21.30 -22.18 4.40
CA HIS A 270 -20.87 -20.79 4.54
C HIS A 270 -19.56 -20.69 5.34
N ALA A 271 -19.43 -21.46 6.42
CA ALA A 271 -18.18 -21.53 7.19
C ALA A 271 -16.99 -21.96 6.32
N ARG A 272 -17.19 -22.97 5.47
CA ARG A 272 -16.16 -23.45 4.54
C ARG A 272 -15.66 -22.34 3.62
N SER A 273 -16.57 -21.64 2.94
CA SER A 273 -16.18 -20.52 2.07
C SER A 273 -15.41 -19.46 2.87
N ALA A 274 -15.97 -19.02 4.00
CA ALA A 274 -15.38 -17.98 4.83
C ALA A 274 -13.97 -18.34 5.34
N ILE A 275 -13.76 -19.58 5.80
CA ILE A 275 -12.47 -20.09 6.26
C ILE A 275 -11.46 -20.17 5.10
N VAL A 276 -11.86 -20.70 3.95
CA VAL A 276 -10.98 -20.82 2.78
C VAL A 276 -10.42 -19.46 2.37
N PHE A 277 -11.27 -18.45 2.23
CA PHE A 277 -10.83 -17.12 1.79
C PHE A 277 -10.11 -16.33 2.90
N ASP A 278 -10.41 -16.61 4.18
CA ASP A 278 -9.58 -16.11 5.29
C ASP A 278 -8.16 -16.68 5.24
N ILE A 279 -7.99 -17.98 4.98
CA ILE A 279 -6.67 -18.60 4.78
C ILE A 279 -5.94 -18.01 3.58
N MET A 280 -6.63 -17.83 2.45
CA MET A 280 -6.01 -17.23 1.27
C MET A 280 -5.49 -15.84 1.57
N ARG A 281 -6.31 -14.98 2.21
CA ARG A 281 -5.88 -13.63 2.64
C ARG A 281 -4.68 -13.69 3.60
N ARG A 282 -4.73 -14.55 4.62
CA ARG A 282 -3.65 -14.70 5.60
C ARG A 282 -2.36 -15.16 4.95
N TYR A 283 -2.42 -16.13 4.06
CA TYR A 283 -1.24 -16.66 3.37
C TYR A 283 -0.65 -15.64 2.40
N LEU A 284 -1.49 -14.94 1.63
CA LEU A 284 -1.04 -13.83 0.78
C LEU A 284 -0.34 -12.74 1.59
N ALA A 285 -0.89 -12.36 2.75
CA ALA A 285 -0.24 -11.43 3.66
C ALA A 285 1.08 -11.98 4.22
N TYR A 286 1.14 -13.26 4.60
CA TYR A 286 2.37 -13.94 5.04
C TYR A 286 3.45 -13.93 3.94
N ARG A 287 3.07 -14.06 2.67
CA ARG A 287 3.98 -13.94 1.51
C ARG A 287 4.43 -12.50 1.23
N GLY A 288 3.87 -11.52 1.94
CA GLY A 288 4.24 -10.12 1.87
C GLY A 288 3.36 -9.26 0.96
N PHE A 289 2.25 -9.80 0.43
CA PHE A 289 1.31 -9.00 -0.36
C PHE A 289 0.49 -8.07 0.53
N LYS A 290 0.24 -6.85 0.06
CA LYS A 290 -0.83 -6.00 0.61
C LYS A 290 -2.15 -6.46 0.01
N VAL A 291 -2.98 -7.13 0.81
CA VAL A 291 -4.28 -7.63 0.38
C VAL A 291 -5.35 -6.59 0.69
N THR A 292 -6.20 -6.27 -0.30
CA THR A 292 -7.48 -5.59 -0.11
C THR A 292 -8.58 -6.63 -0.34
N PHE A 293 -9.22 -7.06 0.73
CA PHE A 293 -10.26 -8.08 0.73
C PHE A 293 -11.64 -7.44 0.88
N VAL A 294 -12.50 -7.64 -0.11
CA VAL A 294 -13.89 -7.17 -0.14
C VAL A 294 -14.83 -8.36 -0.13
N LYS A 295 -15.85 -8.34 0.73
CA LYS A 295 -16.87 -9.38 0.78
C LYS A 295 -18.23 -8.76 1.11
N ASN A 296 -19.19 -8.84 0.20
CA ASN A 296 -20.47 -8.18 0.38
C ASN A 296 -21.39 -8.88 1.38
N PHE A 297 -22.48 -8.20 1.74
CA PHE A 297 -23.70 -8.81 2.22
C PHE A 297 -24.83 -8.49 1.25
N THR A 298 -25.54 -9.51 0.77
CA THR A 298 -26.80 -9.32 0.04
C THR A 298 -27.89 -9.14 1.08
N ASP A 299 -28.23 -7.88 1.37
CA ASP A 299 -29.21 -7.44 2.36
C ASP A 299 -30.55 -7.02 1.73
N ILE A 300 -30.73 -7.34 0.45
CA ILE A 300 -31.99 -7.24 -0.27
C ILE A 300 -32.11 -8.42 -1.24
N ASP A 301 -33.15 -9.25 -1.08
CA ASP A 301 -33.45 -10.38 -1.97
C ASP A 301 -34.88 -10.88 -1.73
N ASP A 302 -35.43 -11.63 -2.68
CA ASP A 302 -36.73 -12.29 -2.53
C ASP A 302 -36.79 -13.17 -1.27
N LYS A 303 -35.68 -13.84 -0.91
CA LYS A 303 -35.60 -14.67 0.31
C LYS A 303 -35.73 -13.84 1.59
N ILE A 304 -35.15 -12.64 1.61
CA ILE A 304 -35.21 -11.73 2.78
C ILE A 304 -36.63 -11.19 2.93
N ILE A 305 -37.26 -10.75 1.83
CA ILE A 305 -38.64 -10.26 1.84
C ILE A 305 -39.60 -11.36 2.32
N ASN A 306 -39.41 -12.60 1.85
CA ASN A 306 -40.22 -13.72 2.28
C ASN A 306 -40.00 -14.08 3.75
N ARG A 307 -38.75 -14.02 4.24
CA ARG A 307 -38.46 -14.24 5.66
C ARG A 307 -39.03 -13.14 6.56
N ALA A 308 -38.94 -11.88 6.13
CA ALA A 308 -39.54 -10.74 6.81
C ALA A 308 -41.05 -10.93 7.03
N LYS A 309 -41.77 -11.40 6.00
CA LYS A 309 -43.19 -11.76 6.08
C LYS A 309 -43.44 -12.92 7.05
N GLN A 310 -42.57 -13.93 7.09
CA GLN A 310 -42.69 -15.08 7.99
C GLN A 310 -42.44 -14.72 9.47
N GLU A 311 -41.45 -13.86 9.76
CA GLU A 311 -41.10 -13.45 11.13
C GLU A 311 -41.93 -12.27 11.62
N GLY A 312 -42.72 -11.63 10.76
CA GLY A 312 -43.47 -10.42 11.11
C GLY A 312 -42.57 -9.23 11.43
N MET A 313 -41.40 -9.16 10.79
CA MET A 313 -40.37 -8.14 11.02
C MET A 313 -40.07 -7.35 9.74
N PRO A 314 -39.62 -6.08 9.83
CA PRO A 314 -39.07 -5.37 8.69
C PRO A 314 -37.88 -6.10 8.04
N TRP A 315 -37.75 -6.01 6.71
CA TRP A 315 -36.75 -6.75 5.94
C TRP A 315 -35.30 -6.31 6.24
N ASP A 316 -35.11 -5.04 6.59
CA ASP A 316 -33.84 -4.45 7.00
C ASP A 316 -33.44 -4.91 8.42
N GLU A 317 -34.41 -5.05 9.33
CA GLU A 317 -34.19 -5.65 10.64
C GLU A 317 -33.82 -7.14 10.54
N VAL A 318 -34.47 -7.91 9.66
CA VAL A 318 -34.10 -9.31 9.37
C VAL A 318 -32.65 -9.39 8.89
N SER A 319 -32.28 -8.54 7.92
CA SER A 319 -30.92 -8.49 7.39
C SER A 319 -29.91 -8.13 8.48
N GLY A 320 -30.21 -7.12 9.30
CA GLY A 320 -29.37 -6.71 10.42
C GLY A 320 -29.17 -7.82 11.47
N LYS A 321 -30.24 -8.53 11.83
CA LYS A 321 -30.20 -9.68 12.75
C LYS A 321 -29.26 -10.77 12.24
N TYR A 322 -29.43 -11.21 10.99
CA TYR A 322 -28.62 -12.30 10.43
C TYR A 322 -27.18 -11.89 10.09
N ILE A 323 -26.90 -10.60 9.83
CA ILE A 323 -25.53 -10.08 9.78
C ILE A 323 -24.84 -10.22 11.14
N LEU A 324 -25.52 -9.88 12.24
CA LEU A 324 -24.95 -10.03 13.59
C LEU A 324 -24.70 -11.49 13.95
N GLU A 325 -25.61 -12.38 13.57
CA GLU A 325 -25.42 -13.82 13.77
C GLU A 325 -24.28 -14.38 12.91
N TYR A 326 -24.16 -13.94 11.65
CA TYR A 326 -23.00 -14.26 10.81
C TYR A 326 -21.69 -13.89 11.53
N TYR A 327 -21.58 -12.67 12.06
CA TYR A 327 -20.36 -12.27 12.76
C TYR A 327 -20.07 -13.15 13.98
N ARG A 328 -21.10 -13.47 14.78
CA ARG A 328 -20.94 -14.37 15.93
C ARG A 328 -20.41 -15.72 15.49
N ASP A 329 -21.04 -16.36 14.51
CA ASP A 329 -20.64 -17.68 14.02
C ASP A 329 -19.21 -17.68 13.45
N MET A 330 -18.87 -16.66 12.65
CA MET A 330 -17.55 -16.54 12.02
C MET A 330 -16.44 -16.21 13.03
N GLU A 331 -16.72 -15.38 14.04
CA GLU A 331 -15.77 -15.05 15.11
C GLU A 331 -15.39 -16.29 15.92
N HIS A 332 -16.36 -17.15 16.26
CA HIS A 332 -16.07 -18.42 16.94
C HIS A 332 -15.13 -19.31 16.10
N LEU A 333 -15.31 -19.33 14.77
CA LEU A 333 -14.45 -20.07 13.84
C LEU A 333 -13.12 -19.37 13.51
N GLY A 334 -12.82 -18.23 14.16
CA GLY A 334 -11.59 -17.48 13.98
C GLY A 334 -11.49 -16.74 12.63
N VAL A 335 -12.61 -16.51 11.95
CA VAL A 335 -12.68 -15.75 10.70
C VAL A 335 -12.81 -14.26 11.04
N GLY A 336 -11.84 -13.47 10.56
CA GLY A 336 -11.86 -12.01 10.71
C GLY A 336 -12.78 -11.34 9.69
N LYS A 337 -13.10 -10.06 9.95
CA LYS A 337 -13.81 -9.22 8.97
C LYS A 337 -12.97 -8.99 7.72
N ALA A 338 -13.64 -8.80 6.58
CA ALA A 338 -12.99 -8.31 5.38
C ALA A 338 -12.57 -6.84 5.57
N ASP A 339 -11.68 -6.33 4.71
CA ASP A 339 -11.27 -4.91 4.75
C ASP A 339 -12.45 -4.00 4.39
N MET A 340 -13.38 -4.48 3.56
CA MET A 340 -14.64 -3.82 3.24
C MET A 340 -15.76 -4.86 3.13
N GLU A 341 -16.91 -4.57 3.75
CA GLU A 341 -18.09 -5.44 3.73
C GLU A 341 -19.32 -4.68 3.20
N PRO A 342 -19.34 -4.33 1.90
CA PRO A 342 -20.39 -3.49 1.33
C PRO A 342 -21.75 -4.19 1.32
N ARG A 343 -22.81 -3.41 1.49
CA ARG A 343 -24.19 -3.89 1.38
C ARG A 343 -24.80 -3.49 0.04
N ALA A 344 -25.65 -4.35 -0.51
CA ALA A 344 -26.31 -4.07 -1.78
C ALA A 344 -27.17 -2.80 -1.71
N THR A 345 -27.87 -2.59 -0.59
CA THR A 345 -28.71 -1.39 -0.37
C THR A 345 -27.94 -0.07 -0.29
N GLU A 346 -26.63 -0.12 -0.03
CA GLU A 346 -25.74 1.05 0.05
C GLU A 346 -25.15 1.45 -1.32
N HIS A 347 -25.36 0.64 -2.37
CA HIS A 347 -24.73 0.79 -3.69
C HIS A 347 -25.75 0.88 -4.84
N ILE A 348 -26.98 1.29 -4.52
CA ILE A 348 -28.05 1.47 -5.51
C ILE A 348 -27.66 2.44 -6.65
N PRO A 349 -27.00 3.59 -6.40
CA PRO A 349 -26.58 4.48 -7.48
C PRO A 349 -25.62 3.82 -8.47
N GLU A 350 -24.65 3.04 -7.98
CA GLU A 350 -23.71 2.29 -8.82
C GLU A 350 -24.42 1.22 -9.65
N ILE A 351 -25.38 0.50 -9.05
CA ILE A 351 -26.19 -0.52 -9.73
C ILE A 351 -27.00 0.10 -10.87
N ILE A 352 -27.67 1.23 -10.60
CA ILE A 352 -28.45 1.96 -11.62
C ILE A 352 -27.52 2.42 -12.74
N GLY A 353 -26.38 3.05 -12.42
CA GLY A 353 -25.44 3.55 -13.42
C GLY A 353 -24.84 2.48 -14.31
N ILE A 354 -24.57 1.28 -13.78
CA ILE A 354 -24.13 0.13 -14.61
C ILE A 354 -25.27 -0.34 -15.51
N THR A 355 -26.48 -0.44 -14.97
CA THR A 355 -27.65 -0.90 -15.72
C THR A 355 -27.98 0.06 -16.87
N GLU A 356 -27.95 1.38 -16.65
CA GLU A 356 -28.08 2.40 -17.70
C GLU A 356 -26.99 2.21 -18.77
N GLY A 357 -25.73 2.09 -18.36
CA GLY A 357 -24.63 1.89 -19.31
C GLY A 357 -24.73 0.59 -20.12
N LEU A 358 -25.32 -0.47 -19.55
CA LEU A 358 -25.60 -1.71 -20.28
C LEU A 358 -26.74 -1.56 -21.29
N ILE A 359 -27.77 -0.75 -20.97
CA ILE A 359 -28.84 -0.41 -21.92
C ILE A 359 -28.27 0.40 -23.08
N ASP A 360 -27.49 1.45 -22.78
CA ASP A 360 -26.88 2.34 -23.79
C ASP A 360 -25.97 1.57 -24.77
N LYS A 361 -25.28 0.54 -24.27
CA LYS A 361 -24.43 -0.34 -25.08
C LYS A 361 -25.18 -1.46 -25.80
N GLY A 362 -26.49 -1.58 -25.60
CA GLY A 362 -27.35 -2.58 -26.25
C GLY A 362 -27.26 -3.98 -25.65
N TYR A 363 -26.73 -4.12 -24.43
CA TYR A 363 -26.65 -5.39 -23.68
C TYR A 363 -27.83 -5.61 -22.72
N ALA A 364 -28.68 -4.61 -22.51
CA ALA A 364 -29.86 -4.72 -21.65
C ALA A 364 -31.10 -4.10 -22.32
N TYR A 365 -32.29 -4.48 -21.84
CA TYR A 365 -33.55 -3.87 -22.26
C TYR A 365 -34.52 -3.77 -21.09
N GLU A 366 -35.38 -2.75 -21.15
CA GLU A 366 -36.48 -2.55 -20.20
C GLU A 366 -37.77 -3.16 -20.76
N ILE A 367 -38.58 -3.74 -19.86
CA ILE A 367 -39.95 -4.17 -20.15
C ILE A 367 -40.82 -4.09 -18.88
N GLY A 368 -41.74 -3.13 -18.84
CA GLY A 368 -42.74 -3.03 -17.78
C GLY A 368 -42.15 -2.75 -16.39
N GLY A 369 -41.06 -1.97 -16.33
CA GLY A 369 -40.32 -1.60 -15.13
C GLY A 369 -39.19 -2.57 -14.74
N ASP A 370 -39.18 -3.78 -15.31
CA ASP A 370 -38.07 -4.72 -15.17
C ASP A 370 -36.99 -4.42 -16.21
N VAL A 371 -35.71 -4.57 -15.84
CA VAL A 371 -34.58 -4.49 -16.77
C VAL A 371 -33.85 -5.82 -16.81
N TYR A 372 -33.67 -6.37 -18.01
CA TYR A 372 -33.00 -7.65 -18.24
C TYR A 372 -31.71 -7.49 -19.02
N PHE A 373 -30.72 -8.31 -18.72
CA PHE A 373 -29.51 -8.50 -19.52
C PHE A 373 -29.79 -9.46 -20.69
N GLN A 374 -29.34 -9.10 -21.88
CA GLN A 374 -29.47 -9.89 -23.11
C GLN A 374 -28.29 -10.84 -23.24
N VAL A 375 -28.49 -12.09 -22.85
CA VAL A 375 -27.41 -13.10 -22.84
C VAL A 375 -26.83 -13.32 -24.25
N GLU A 376 -27.69 -13.39 -25.28
CA GLU A 376 -27.27 -13.61 -26.68
C GLU A 376 -26.35 -12.52 -27.24
N LYS A 377 -26.37 -11.31 -26.66
CA LYS A 377 -25.51 -10.20 -27.11
C LYS A 377 -24.08 -10.35 -26.60
N PHE A 378 -23.85 -11.16 -25.57
CA PHE A 378 -22.54 -11.40 -25.00
C PHE A 378 -21.97 -12.73 -25.53
N ALA A 379 -21.17 -12.66 -26.59
CA ALA A 379 -20.64 -13.83 -27.29
C ALA A 379 -19.85 -14.81 -26.41
N ASP A 380 -19.26 -14.30 -25.32
CA ASP A 380 -18.42 -15.05 -24.38
C ASP A 380 -19.22 -15.69 -23.23
N TYR A 381 -20.55 -15.62 -23.24
CA TYR A 381 -21.38 -16.14 -22.15
C TYR A 381 -21.22 -17.66 -22.00
N GLY A 382 -21.00 -18.13 -20.77
CA GLY A 382 -20.74 -19.56 -20.49
C GLY A 382 -19.25 -19.90 -20.38
N LYS A 383 -18.35 -18.95 -20.64
CA LYS A 383 -16.90 -19.19 -20.61
C LYS A 383 -16.35 -19.62 -19.25
N LEU A 384 -16.98 -19.23 -18.13
CA LEU A 384 -16.54 -19.65 -16.81
C LEU A 384 -17.01 -21.07 -16.50
N SER A 385 -18.29 -21.36 -16.74
CA SER A 385 -18.95 -22.64 -16.45
C SER A 385 -18.65 -23.74 -17.47
N LYS A 386 -18.06 -23.38 -18.62
CA LYS A 386 -17.75 -24.30 -19.74
C LYS A 386 -19.00 -24.96 -20.32
N ARG A 387 -20.10 -24.23 -20.34
CA ARG A 387 -21.40 -24.68 -20.86
C ARG A 387 -21.77 -23.84 -22.07
N ASP A 388 -22.30 -24.50 -23.09
CA ASP A 388 -22.91 -23.83 -24.23
C ASP A 388 -24.33 -23.35 -23.86
N ILE A 389 -24.79 -22.26 -24.49
CA ILE A 389 -26.12 -21.69 -24.26
C ILE A 389 -27.20 -22.70 -24.67
N ASP A 390 -27.00 -23.45 -25.75
CA ASP A 390 -27.96 -24.44 -26.24
C ASP A 390 -28.15 -25.60 -25.25
N ASP A 391 -27.05 -26.07 -24.65
CA ASP A 391 -27.06 -27.11 -23.62
C ASP A 391 -27.73 -26.63 -22.33
N MET A 392 -27.56 -25.34 -21.98
CA MET A 392 -28.23 -24.74 -20.83
C MET A 392 -29.75 -24.65 -21.04
N LEU A 393 -30.18 -24.25 -22.23
CA LEU A 393 -31.60 -24.16 -22.60
C LEU A 393 -32.30 -25.53 -22.56
N ALA A 394 -31.62 -26.59 -23.00
CA ALA A 394 -32.14 -27.97 -22.93
C ALA A 394 -32.30 -28.49 -21.49
N GLY A 395 -31.46 -28.02 -20.56
CA GLY A 395 -31.48 -28.41 -19.14
C GLY A 395 -32.35 -27.52 -18.23
N ALA A 396 -32.76 -26.34 -18.71
CA ALA A 396 -33.53 -25.37 -17.95
C ALA A 396 -34.97 -25.87 -17.71
N ARG A 397 -35.22 -26.47 -16.54
CA ARG A 397 -36.58 -26.71 -16.01
C ARG A 397 -37.23 -25.41 -15.53
N VAL A 398 -37.29 -24.39 -16.38
CA VAL A 398 -37.81 -23.06 -16.03
C VAL A 398 -39.19 -22.88 -16.68
N GLU A 399 -40.21 -22.51 -15.90
CA GLU A 399 -41.45 -21.95 -16.44
C GLU A 399 -41.08 -20.74 -17.30
N VAL A 400 -41.28 -20.84 -18.61
CA VAL A 400 -40.92 -19.78 -19.57
C VAL A 400 -41.68 -18.51 -19.18
N ASN A 401 -40.97 -17.52 -18.64
CA ASN A 401 -41.55 -16.21 -18.43
C ASN A 401 -41.66 -15.55 -19.81
N GLU A 402 -42.87 -15.53 -20.38
CA GLU A 402 -43.19 -15.01 -21.72
C GLU A 402 -42.78 -13.54 -21.92
N ARG A 403 -42.46 -12.80 -20.85
CA ARG A 403 -41.99 -11.41 -20.94
C ARG A 403 -40.52 -11.29 -21.35
N LYS A 404 -39.71 -12.33 -21.16
CA LYS A 404 -38.29 -12.28 -21.53
C LYS A 404 -38.12 -12.51 -23.03
N ARG A 405 -37.18 -11.80 -23.65
CA ARG A 405 -36.83 -12.01 -25.07
C ARG A 405 -36.14 -13.36 -25.25
N ASN A 406 -35.26 -13.71 -24.32
CA ASN A 406 -34.67 -15.04 -24.21
C ASN A 406 -34.91 -15.62 -22.80
N PRO A 407 -35.25 -16.93 -22.64
CA PRO A 407 -35.42 -17.56 -21.33
C PRO A 407 -34.24 -17.40 -20.37
N MET A 408 -33.00 -17.32 -20.90
CA MET A 408 -31.76 -17.17 -20.17
C MET A 408 -31.47 -15.73 -19.71
N ASP A 409 -32.19 -14.74 -20.25
CA ASP A 409 -32.05 -13.35 -19.83
C ASP A 409 -32.34 -13.23 -18.33
N PHE A 410 -31.47 -12.54 -17.60
CA PHE A 410 -31.56 -12.39 -16.15
C PHE A 410 -31.78 -10.93 -15.77
N ALA A 411 -32.47 -10.72 -14.65
CA ALA A 411 -32.84 -9.38 -14.20
C ALA A 411 -31.60 -8.63 -13.68
N LEU A 412 -31.43 -7.40 -14.17
CA LEU A 412 -30.55 -6.38 -13.61
C LEU A 412 -31.34 -5.53 -12.60
N TRP A 413 -32.58 -5.20 -12.93
CA TRP A 413 -33.50 -4.46 -12.08
C TRP A 413 -34.87 -5.11 -12.11
N LYS A 414 -35.52 -5.21 -10.95
CA LYS A 414 -36.87 -5.78 -10.81
C LYS A 414 -37.82 -4.71 -10.29
N ALA A 415 -38.94 -4.50 -10.97
CA ALA A 415 -40.01 -3.66 -10.47
C ALA A 415 -40.54 -4.24 -9.14
N SER A 416 -40.69 -3.38 -8.13
CA SER A 416 -41.15 -3.79 -6.80
C SER A 416 -42.68 -3.80 -6.75
N LYS A 417 -43.25 -4.77 -6.05
CA LYS A 417 -44.70 -4.78 -5.76
C LYS A 417 -45.02 -3.80 -4.64
N GLU A 418 -46.30 -3.45 -4.51
CA GLU A 418 -46.77 -2.62 -3.39
C GLU A 418 -46.43 -3.28 -2.05
N GLY A 419 -45.80 -2.50 -1.15
CA GLY A 419 -45.34 -2.97 0.15
C GLY A 419 -44.00 -3.72 0.16
N GLU A 420 -43.36 -3.94 -0.99
CA GLU A 420 -41.98 -4.43 -1.07
C GLU A 420 -40.97 -3.26 -1.02
N PRO A 421 -39.75 -3.49 -0.52
CA PRO A 421 -38.68 -2.50 -0.61
C PRO A 421 -38.43 -2.05 -2.04
N ALA A 422 -38.29 -0.74 -2.23
CA ALA A 422 -38.14 -0.11 -3.53
C ALA A 422 -37.25 1.14 -3.44
N TRP A 423 -36.55 1.40 -4.54
CA TRP A 423 -35.74 2.58 -4.79
C TRP A 423 -36.19 3.22 -6.10
N GLU A 424 -36.06 4.54 -6.19
CA GLU A 424 -36.28 5.27 -7.42
C GLU A 424 -35.21 4.94 -8.46
N SER A 425 -35.63 4.71 -9.69
CA SER A 425 -34.76 4.47 -10.85
C SER A 425 -35.38 5.06 -12.12
N PRO A 426 -34.60 5.20 -13.22
CA PRO A 426 -35.13 5.63 -14.52
C PRO A 426 -36.26 4.74 -15.07
N TRP A 427 -36.38 3.51 -14.58
CA TRP A 427 -37.39 2.52 -15.00
C TRP A 427 -38.56 2.41 -14.02
N GLY A 428 -38.64 3.31 -13.03
CA GLY A 428 -39.64 3.31 -11.97
C GLY A 428 -39.15 2.71 -10.65
N GLN A 429 -40.07 2.50 -9.71
CA GLN A 429 -39.78 1.95 -8.39
C GLN A 429 -39.41 0.47 -8.49
N GLY A 430 -38.25 0.10 -7.97
CA GLY A 430 -37.80 -1.28 -8.00
C GLY A 430 -36.59 -1.55 -7.14
N ARG A 431 -35.90 -2.64 -7.42
CA ARG A 431 -34.78 -3.15 -6.63
C ARG A 431 -33.80 -3.93 -7.52
N PRO A 432 -32.54 -4.08 -7.11
CA PRO A 432 -31.56 -4.82 -7.89
C PRO A 432 -31.94 -6.30 -8.09
N GLY A 433 -31.46 -6.85 -9.20
CA GLY A 433 -31.31 -8.29 -9.36
C GLY A 433 -30.05 -8.79 -8.64
N TRP A 434 -30.09 -10.03 -8.16
CA TRP A 434 -29.03 -10.61 -7.33
C TRP A 434 -27.60 -10.48 -7.91
N HIS A 435 -27.44 -10.63 -9.23
CA HIS A 435 -26.12 -10.63 -9.87
C HIS A 435 -25.49 -9.24 -9.98
N ILE A 436 -26.30 -8.21 -10.25
CA ILE A 436 -25.78 -6.86 -10.55
C ILE A 436 -25.18 -6.19 -9.32
N GLU A 437 -25.59 -6.61 -8.13
CA GLU A 437 -25.06 -6.16 -6.84
C GLU A 437 -23.54 -6.38 -6.76
N CYS A 438 -23.08 -7.61 -7.00
CA CYS A 438 -21.69 -7.99 -6.88
C CYS A 438 -20.82 -7.32 -7.95
N SER A 439 -21.31 -7.23 -9.19
CA SER A 439 -20.69 -6.44 -10.26
C SER A 439 -20.49 -4.98 -9.83
N ALA A 440 -21.54 -4.32 -9.33
CA ALA A 440 -21.48 -2.92 -8.93
C ALA A 440 -20.53 -2.67 -7.74
N MET A 441 -20.67 -3.45 -6.67
CA MET A 441 -19.85 -3.29 -5.47
C MET A 441 -18.37 -3.58 -5.75
N SER A 442 -18.06 -4.67 -6.47
CA SER A 442 -16.67 -5.01 -6.79
C SER A 442 -16.01 -3.97 -7.70
N LEU A 443 -16.71 -3.48 -8.74
CA LEU A 443 -16.22 -2.41 -9.62
C LEU A 443 -15.95 -1.13 -8.83
N LYS A 444 -16.84 -0.76 -7.91
CA LYS A 444 -16.69 0.44 -7.07
C LYS A 444 -15.45 0.39 -6.18
N HIS A 445 -15.22 -0.75 -5.51
CA HIS A 445 -14.20 -0.87 -4.47
C HIS A 445 -12.84 -1.34 -5.00
N LEU A 446 -12.82 -2.15 -6.07
CA LEU A 446 -11.61 -2.76 -6.60
C LEU A 446 -11.24 -2.28 -8.00
N GLY A 447 -12.15 -1.61 -8.72
CA GLY A 447 -11.98 -1.14 -10.09
C GLY A 447 -12.38 -2.17 -11.15
N GLU A 448 -12.21 -1.80 -12.42
CA GLU A 448 -12.71 -2.57 -13.60
C GLU A 448 -12.04 -3.92 -13.82
N THR A 449 -10.81 -4.11 -13.30
CA THR A 449 -10.08 -5.37 -13.34
C THR A 449 -9.33 -5.57 -12.02
N PHE A 450 -9.59 -6.68 -11.34
CA PHE A 450 -8.92 -7.07 -10.09
C PHE A 450 -8.35 -8.49 -10.12
N ASP A 451 -7.73 -8.91 -9.02
CA ASP A 451 -6.88 -10.09 -8.97
C ASP A 451 -7.69 -11.38 -8.82
N ILE A 452 -8.42 -11.52 -7.70
CA ILE A 452 -9.12 -12.75 -7.34
C ILE A 452 -10.61 -12.48 -7.16
N HIS A 453 -11.46 -13.23 -7.86
CA HIS A 453 -12.90 -13.33 -7.57
C HIS A 453 -13.20 -14.72 -7.01
N GLY A 454 -13.78 -14.78 -5.81
CA GLY A 454 -14.01 -16.02 -5.09
C GLY A 454 -15.46 -16.31 -4.70
N GLY A 455 -15.79 -17.60 -4.51
CA GLY A 455 -17.08 -18.03 -3.97
C GLY A 455 -17.21 -19.55 -3.86
N GLY A 456 -18.40 -20.04 -3.51
CA GLY A 456 -18.72 -21.47 -3.56
C GLY A 456 -18.84 -21.99 -4.99
N ALA A 457 -18.59 -23.28 -5.23
CA ALA A 457 -18.72 -23.88 -6.56
C ALA A 457 -20.13 -23.78 -7.18
N ASP A 458 -21.17 -23.56 -6.36
CA ASP A 458 -22.53 -23.26 -6.82
C ASP A 458 -22.67 -21.86 -7.41
N LEU A 459 -21.77 -20.94 -7.10
CA LEU A 459 -21.79 -19.59 -7.66
C LEU A 459 -21.17 -19.52 -9.06
N ILE A 460 -20.43 -20.53 -9.51
CA ILE A 460 -19.88 -20.61 -10.87
C ILE A 460 -20.97 -20.31 -11.90
N PHE A 461 -22.14 -20.93 -11.74
CA PHE A 461 -23.31 -20.71 -12.58
C PHE A 461 -24.61 -20.76 -11.78
N PRO A 462 -25.52 -19.79 -11.95
CA PRO A 462 -25.44 -18.69 -12.90
C PRO A 462 -24.70 -17.45 -12.38
N HIS A 463 -24.39 -17.37 -11.08
CA HIS A 463 -24.06 -16.09 -10.44
C HIS A 463 -22.82 -15.40 -11.00
N HIS A 464 -21.65 -16.03 -10.91
CA HIS A 464 -20.39 -15.48 -11.38
C HIS A 464 -20.31 -15.37 -12.91
N GLU A 465 -20.96 -16.26 -13.65
CA GLU A 465 -21.10 -16.15 -15.11
C GLU A 465 -21.84 -14.85 -15.49
N ASN A 466 -22.92 -14.53 -14.77
CA ASN A 466 -23.68 -13.29 -14.96
C ASN A 466 -22.87 -12.06 -14.58
N GLU A 467 -22.07 -12.13 -13.52
CA GLU A 467 -21.19 -11.03 -13.11
C GLU A 467 -20.11 -10.71 -14.15
N ILE A 468 -19.51 -11.75 -14.75
CA ILE A 468 -18.59 -11.59 -15.89
C ILE A 468 -19.33 -10.89 -17.03
N ALA A 469 -20.50 -11.39 -17.43
CA ALA A 469 -21.24 -10.84 -18.55
C ALA A 469 -21.61 -9.36 -18.33
N GLN A 470 -22.11 -9.01 -17.13
CA GLN A 470 -22.42 -7.63 -16.75
C GLN A 470 -21.17 -6.74 -16.76
N SER A 471 -20.12 -7.16 -16.05
CA SER A 471 -18.96 -6.31 -15.79
C SER A 471 -18.08 -6.13 -17.04
N GLU A 472 -17.91 -7.17 -17.84
CA GLU A 472 -17.11 -7.09 -19.06
C GLU A 472 -17.87 -6.40 -20.20
N ALA A 473 -19.19 -6.59 -20.32
CA ALA A 473 -20.00 -5.81 -21.27
C ALA A 473 -20.05 -4.33 -20.89
N TYR A 474 -20.10 -4.02 -19.58
CA TYR A 474 -20.08 -2.66 -19.07
C TYR A 474 -18.71 -1.99 -19.20
N SER A 475 -17.61 -2.66 -18.90
CA SER A 475 -16.27 -2.03 -18.88
C SER A 475 -15.47 -2.21 -20.18
N GLY A 476 -15.78 -3.24 -20.98
CA GLY A 476 -14.95 -3.68 -22.12
C GLY A 476 -13.60 -4.28 -21.72
N LYS A 477 -13.40 -4.62 -20.45
CA LYS A 477 -12.14 -5.15 -19.88
C LYS A 477 -12.40 -6.49 -19.19
N PRO A 478 -11.37 -7.36 -19.05
CA PRO A 478 -11.49 -8.55 -18.23
C PRO A 478 -11.84 -8.21 -16.78
N PHE A 479 -12.83 -8.85 -16.20
CA PHE A 479 -13.36 -8.47 -14.88
C PHE A 479 -12.44 -8.89 -13.72
N ALA A 480 -12.03 -10.16 -13.70
CA ALA A 480 -11.09 -10.70 -12.72
C ALA A 480 -10.08 -11.62 -13.38
N ARG A 481 -8.82 -11.60 -12.90
CA ARG A 481 -7.76 -12.49 -13.44
C ARG A 481 -7.95 -13.94 -13.04
N TYR A 482 -8.24 -14.19 -11.76
CA TYR A 482 -8.34 -15.53 -11.18
C TYR A 482 -9.72 -15.75 -10.57
N TRP A 483 -10.42 -16.77 -11.06
CA TRP A 483 -11.70 -17.23 -10.51
C TRP A 483 -11.48 -18.44 -9.61
N VAL A 484 -11.80 -18.32 -8.33
CA VAL A 484 -11.44 -19.28 -7.29
C VAL A 484 -12.70 -19.81 -6.60
N HIS A 485 -12.94 -21.12 -6.66
CA HIS A 485 -14.16 -21.71 -6.12
C HIS A 485 -13.89 -22.85 -5.14
N ASN A 486 -14.49 -22.80 -3.95
CA ASN A 486 -14.41 -23.89 -2.98
C ASN A 486 -15.43 -25.00 -3.30
N GLY A 487 -15.05 -26.25 -3.01
CA GLY A 487 -15.89 -27.43 -3.19
C GLY A 487 -17.07 -27.47 -2.22
N PHE A 488 -18.03 -28.36 -2.50
CA PHE A 488 -19.25 -28.54 -1.71
C PHE A 488 -19.01 -29.30 -0.40
N ILE A 489 -19.89 -29.06 0.57
CA ILE A 489 -20.09 -29.98 1.70
C ILE A 489 -21.19 -30.97 1.31
N THR A 490 -20.94 -32.26 1.49
CA THR A 490 -21.90 -33.35 1.27
C THR A 490 -22.23 -34.06 2.58
N VAL A 491 -23.43 -34.61 2.67
CA VAL A 491 -23.91 -35.46 3.77
C VAL A 491 -24.57 -36.67 3.13
N ASP A 492 -24.11 -37.87 3.49
CA ASP A 492 -24.49 -39.13 2.85
C ASP A 492 -24.30 -39.11 1.32
N LYS A 493 -23.21 -38.46 0.86
CA LYS A 493 -22.90 -38.20 -0.57
C LYS A 493 -23.90 -37.30 -1.31
N GLU A 494 -24.91 -36.76 -0.62
CA GLU A 494 -25.82 -35.77 -1.18
C GLU A 494 -25.40 -34.35 -0.83
N LYS A 495 -25.68 -33.39 -1.72
CA LYS A 495 -25.43 -31.98 -1.43
C LYS A 495 -26.35 -31.53 -0.29
N MET A 496 -25.78 -30.81 0.68
CA MET A 496 -26.55 -30.20 1.77
C MET A 496 -27.63 -29.25 1.20
N SER A 497 -28.88 -29.46 1.61
CA SER A 497 -29.99 -28.56 1.28
C SER A 497 -31.06 -28.57 2.36
N LYS A 498 -31.74 -27.44 2.56
CA LYS A 498 -32.84 -27.33 3.54
C LYS A 498 -34.00 -28.28 3.22
N SER A 499 -34.29 -28.51 1.94
CA SER A 499 -35.38 -29.39 1.49
C SER A 499 -35.13 -30.88 1.75
N LEU A 500 -33.86 -31.31 1.82
CA LEU A 500 -33.49 -32.69 2.13
C LEU A 500 -33.36 -32.95 3.64
N GLY A 501 -33.53 -31.93 4.49
CA GLY A 501 -33.41 -32.05 5.95
C GLY A 501 -31.98 -32.33 6.45
N ASN A 502 -30.98 -32.37 5.57
CA ASN A 502 -29.57 -32.65 5.89
C ASN A 502 -28.74 -31.36 6.11
N PHE A 503 -29.39 -30.29 6.58
CA PHE A 503 -28.82 -28.97 6.76
C PHE A 503 -28.43 -28.73 8.24
N PHE A 504 -27.14 -28.46 8.49
CA PHE A 504 -26.62 -28.23 9.83
C PHE A 504 -26.13 -26.79 9.99
N THR A 505 -26.68 -26.05 10.94
CA THR A 505 -26.21 -24.69 11.23
C THR A 505 -24.85 -24.73 11.93
N ILE A 506 -24.09 -23.65 11.84
CA ILE A 506 -22.83 -23.51 12.56
C ILE A 506 -23.08 -23.61 14.07
N LYS A 507 -24.16 -22.97 14.55
CA LYS A 507 -24.59 -23.03 15.95
C LYS A 507 -24.84 -24.46 16.44
N ASP A 508 -25.51 -25.31 15.64
CA ASP A 508 -25.77 -26.70 16.02
C ASP A 508 -24.47 -27.50 16.16
N ILE A 509 -23.50 -27.25 15.26
CA ILE A 509 -22.20 -27.92 15.27
C ILE A 509 -21.35 -27.45 16.45
N LEU A 510 -21.29 -26.14 16.68
CA LEU A 510 -20.57 -25.54 17.80
C LEU A 510 -21.20 -25.85 19.17
N GLY A 511 -22.44 -26.32 19.20
CA GLY A 511 -23.05 -26.90 20.39
C GLY A 511 -22.50 -28.29 20.76
N LYS A 512 -21.83 -28.98 19.83
CA LYS A 512 -21.31 -30.34 20.02
C LYS A 512 -19.79 -30.46 19.95
N PHE A 513 -19.14 -29.56 19.20
CA PHE A 513 -17.72 -29.63 18.87
C PHE A 513 -17.04 -28.27 19.07
N ASP A 514 -15.77 -28.28 19.45
CA ASP A 514 -14.97 -27.06 19.55
C ASP A 514 -14.75 -26.42 18.16
N ALA A 515 -14.75 -25.10 18.10
CA ALA A 515 -14.62 -24.34 16.87
C ALA A 515 -13.27 -24.59 16.15
N GLU A 516 -12.19 -24.84 16.88
CA GLU A 516 -10.89 -25.19 16.29
C GLU A 516 -10.93 -26.55 15.60
N ALA A 517 -11.70 -27.51 16.12
CA ALA A 517 -11.94 -28.80 15.47
C ALA A 517 -12.72 -28.67 14.17
N VAL A 518 -13.77 -27.84 14.16
CA VAL A 518 -14.53 -27.53 12.94
C VAL A 518 -13.64 -26.87 11.90
N ARG A 519 -12.82 -25.90 12.30
CA ARG A 519 -11.86 -25.23 11.40
C ARG A 519 -10.83 -26.21 10.84
N PHE A 520 -10.22 -27.02 11.70
CA PHE A 520 -9.23 -28.02 11.29
C PHE A 520 -9.82 -29.03 10.31
N PHE A 521 -11.02 -29.54 10.59
CA PHE A 521 -11.75 -30.44 9.69
C PHE A 521 -11.90 -29.83 8.29
N LEU A 522 -12.32 -28.57 8.19
CA LEU A 522 -12.51 -27.89 6.90
C LEU A 522 -11.19 -27.63 6.15
N LEU A 523 -10.06 -27.55 6.86
CA LEU A 523 -8.72 -27.36 6.27
C LEU A 523 -8.01 -28.68 5.94
N SER A 524 -8.47 -29.80 6.50
CA SER A 524 -7.89 -31.14 6.30
C SER A 524 -8.04 -31.66 4.86
N THR A 525 -8.94 -31.06 4.08
CA THR A 525 -9.19 -31.40 2.69
C THR A 525 -8.94 -30.19 1.81
N HIS A 526 -8.39 -30.41 0.61
CA HIS A 526 -8.13 -29.33 -0.34
C HIS A 526 -9.39 -28.50 -0.63
N TYR A 527 -9.26 -27.17 -0.67
CA TYR A 527 -10.42 -26.27 -0.69
C TYR A 527 -11.38 -26.52 -1.86
N ARG A 528 -10.88 -27.01 -3.01
CA ARG A 528 -11.66 -27.35 -4.21
C ARG A 528 -12.36 -28.71 -4.17
N SER A 529 -11.90 -29.64 -3.35
CA SER A 529 -12.46 -31.00 -3.30
C SER A 529 -13.76 -31.02 -2.50
N PRO A 530 -14.77 -31.82 -2.86
CA PRO A 530 -15.92 -31.99 -1.97
C PRO A 530 -15.45 -32.55 -0.62
N ILE A 531 -16.13 -32.15 0.46
CA ILE A 531 -15.89 -32.65 1.82
C ILE A 531 -17.18 -33.34 2.26
N GLU A 532 -17.07 -34.63 2.55
CA GLU A 532 -18.12 -35.34 3.27
C GLU A 532 -18.13 -34.84 4.72
N PHE A 533 -19.32 -34.61 5.28
CA PHE A 533 -19.53 -34.19 6.65
C PHE A 533 -20.18 -35.29 7.47
N SER A 534 -19.54 -35.68 8.56
CA SER A 534 -20.10 -36.53 9.59
C SER A 534 -19.57 -36.16 10.98
N ASP A 535 -20.33 -36.51 12.03
CA ASP A 535 -19.89 -36.37 13.43
C ASP A 535 -18.61 -37.18 13.70
N GLU A 536 -18.37 -38.28 12.96
CA GLU A 536 -17.17 -39.12 13.07
C GLU A 536 -15.92 -38.36 12.62
N GLN A 537 -15.96 -37.68 11.47
CA GLN A 537 -14.82 -36.92 10.96
C GLN A 537 -14.46 -35.72 11.85
N LEU A 538 -15.46 -35.10 12.50
CA LEU A 538 -15.21 -34.07 13.49
C LEU A 538 -14.54 -34.62 14.76
N ARG A 539 -14.89 -35.84 15.20
CA ARG A 539 -14.17 -36.52 16.30
C ARG A 539 -12.73 -36.86 15.91
N GLU A 540 -12.48 -37.29 14.68
CA GLU A 540 -11.12 -37.50 14.18
C GLU A 540 -10.30 -36.20 14.14
N ALA A 541 -10.94 -35.08 13.79
CA ALA A 541 -10.34 -33.75 13.86
C ALA A 541 -9.99 -33.36 15.31
N GLU A 542 -10.88 -33.57 16.29
CA GLU A 542 -10.60 -33.35 17.71
C GLU A 542 -9.40 -34.18 18.19
N THR A 543 -9.36 -35.48 17.86
CA THR A 543 -8.23 -36.36 18.20
C THR A 543 -6.91 -35.88 17.60
N SER A 544 -6.96 -35.32 16.38
CA SER A 544 -5.78 -34.79 15.71
C SER A 544 -5.26 -33.53 16.41
N ILE A 545 -6.16 -32.61 16.79
CA ILE A 545 -5.80 -31.40 17.54
C ILE A 545 -5.28 -31.75 18.94
N ASP A 546 -5.88 -32.71 19.61
CA ASP A 546 -5.43 -33.14 20.92
C ASP A 546 -4.01 -33.70 20.88
N ARG A 547 -3.68 -34.47 19.84
CA ARG A 547 -2.30 -34.93 19.61
C ARG A 547 -1.31 -33.77 19.47
N TYR A 548 -1.72 -32.67 18.82
CA TYR A 548 -0.90 -31.47 18.75
C TYR A 548 -0.67 -30.89 20.16
N TYR A 549 -1.73 -30.64 20.93
CA TYR A 549 -1.60 -30.04 22.27
C TYR A 549 -0.87 -30.95 23.27
N ALA A 550 -1.06 -32.27 23.18
CA ALA A 550 -0.28 -33.26 23.93
C ALA A 550 1.21 -33.18 23.58
N THR A 551 1.56 -32.94 22.31
CA THR A 551 2.95 -32.73 21.89
C THR A 551 3.50 -31.43 22.45
N VAL A 552 2.72 -30.34 22.47
CA VAL A 552 3.11 -29.07 23.09
C VAL A 552 3.38 -29.25 24.59
N LEU A 553 2.58 -30.03 25.32
CA LEU A 553 2.86 -30.37 26.72
C LEU A 553 4.21 -31.08 26.88
N ARG A 554 4.51 -32.05 26.01
CA ARG A 554 5.80 -32.74 26.02
C ARG A 554 6.97 -31.81 25.75
N ILE A 555 6.80 -30.82 24.87
CA ILE A 555 7.79 -29.77 24.61
C ILE A 555 8.03 -28.95 25.88
N HIS A 556 6.97 -28.49 26.54
CA HIS A 556 7.08 -27.70 27.77
C HIS A 556 7.77 -28.49 28.88
N ASP A 557 7.36 -29.75 29.10
CA ASP A 557 7.97 -30.65 30.08
C ASP A 557 9.46 -30.90 29.78
N PHE A 558 9.82 -31.03 28.50
CA PHE A 558 11.21 -31.22 28.09
C PHE A 558 12.05 -29.97 28.37
N ILE A 559 11.55 -28.78 28.02
CA ILE A 559 12.27 -27.52 28.20
C ILE A 559 12.43 -27.17 29.69
N ALA A 560 11.47 -27.55 30.53
CA ALA A 560 11.52 -27.31 31.98
C ALA A 560 12.55 -28.18 32.71
N GLN A 561 12.95 -29.33 32.14
CA GLN A 561 13.91 -30.23 32.76
C GLN A 561 15.35 -29.71 32.69
N GLU A 562 16.15 -30.01 33.73
CA GLU A 562 17.59 -29.77 33.71
C GLU A 562 18.31 -30.77 32.79
N HIS A 563 18.97 -30.25 31.76
CA HIS A 563 19.70 -31.03 30.76
C HIS A 563 21.21 -30.99 31.00
N THR A 564 21.65 -31.53 32.14
CA THR A 564 23.05 -31.48 32.62
C THR A 564 23.99 -32.49 31.96
N THR A 565 23.47 -33.40 31.14
CA THR A 565 24.26 -34.43 30.45
C THR A 565 24.04 -34.35 28.94
N GLU A 566 25.09 -34.53 28.15
CA GLU A 566 24.94 -34.63 26.70
C GLU A 566 24.54 -36.05 26.30
N LYS A 567 23.38 -36.16 25.65
CA LYS A 567 22.89 -37.42 25.10
C LYS A 567 22.17 -37.13 23.79
N SER A 568 22.83 -37.49 22.69
CA SER A 568 22.23 -37.41 21.35
C SER A 568 21.23 -38.54 21.13
N ALA A 569 20.11 -38.23 20.47
CA ALA A 569 19.20 -39.26 19.97
C ALA A 569 19.74 -39.87 18.68
N HIS A 570 19.45 -41.15 18.43
CA HIS A 570 19.94 -41.88 17.25
C HIS A 570 19.61 -41.20 15.91
N ASP A 571 18.49 -40.46 15.84
CA ASP A 571 17.96 -39.83 14.63
C ASP A 571 18.12 -38.29 14.64
N GLU A 572 19.00 -37.72 15.46
CA GLU A 572 19.12 -36.26 15.66
C GLU A 572 19.39 -35.49 14.36
N LYS A 573 20.31 -35.96 13.51
CA LYS A 573 20.61 -35.33 12.22
C LYS A 573 19.39 -35.31 11.28
N VAL A 574 18.64 -36.41 11.23
CA VAL A 574 17.44 -36.52 10.40
C VAL A 574 16.36 -35.54 10.88
N PHE A 575 16.23 -35.40 12.20
CA PHE A 575 15.31 -34.43 12.79
C PHE A 575 15.74 -32.99 12.48
N GLU A 576 17.01 -32.66 12.62
CA GLU A 576 17.55 -31.34 12.29
C GLU A 576 17.34 -30.96 10.80
N GLU A 577 17.57 -31.90 9.87
CA GLU A 577 17.31 -31.71 8.44
C GLU A 577 15.82 -31.49 8.13
N LEU A 578 14.93 -32.18 8.85
CA LEU A 578 13.49 -31.96 8.74
C LEU A 578 13.13 -30.55 9.20
N LEU A 579 13.65 -30.10 10.35
CA LEU A 579 13.44 -28.73 10.85
C LEU A 579 13.94 -27.68 9.87
N GLY A 580 15.09 -27.91 9.22
CA GLY A 580 15.66 -27.01 8.23
C GLY A 580 14.79 -26.79 6.99
N ARG A 581 14.01 -27.80 6.59
CA ARG A 581 13.15 -27.76 5.38
C ARG A 581 11.66 -27.60 5.68
N PHE A 582 11.25 -27.67 6.95
CA PHE A 582 9.85 -27.76 7.33
C PHE A 582 9.02 -26.58 6.79
N ILE A 583 9.47 -25.34 7.03
CA ILE A 583 8.70 -24.17 6.61
C ILE A 583 8.62 -24.08 5.08
N GLU A 584 9.70 -24.42 4.36
CA GLU A 584 9.72 -24.46 2.90
C GLU A 584 8.71 -25.48 2.35
N ARG A 585 8.55 -26.63 3.02
CA ARG A 585 7.54 -27.64 2.65
C ARG A 585 6.11 -27.14 2.89
N VAL A 586 5.86 -26.49 4.03
CA VAL A 586 4.55 -25.89 4.35
C VAL A 586 4.22 -24.79 3.33
N THR A 587 5.14 -23.85 3.08
CA THR A 587 4.94 -22.80 2.08
C THR A 587 4.87 -23.35 0.67
N GLY A 588 5.62 -24.41 0.34
CA GLY A 588 5.56 -25.07 -0.96
C GLY A 588 4.19 -25.71 -1.23
N ALA A 589 3.57 -26.31 -0.21
CA ALA A 589 2.21 -26.81 -0.29
C ALA A 589 1.20 -25.69 -0.48
N MET A 590 1.32 -24.60 0.29
CA MET A 590 0.43 -23.44 0.17
C MET A 590 0.63 -22.69 -1.15
N ASP A 591 1.85 -22.68 -1.70
CA ASP A 591 2.18 -22.11 -3.01
C ASP A 591 1.59 -22.93 -4.16
N ASP A 592 1.32 -24.21 -3.95
CA ASP A 592 0.63 -25.06 -4.92
C ASP A 592 -0.88 -25.03 -4.69
N ASP A 593 -1.54 -23.95 -5.09
CA ASP A 593 -3.00 -23.80 -5.05
C ASP A 593 -3.59 -23.84 -3.63
N PHE A 594 -2.92 -23.21 -2.66
CA PHE A 594 -3.36 -23.15 -1.25
C PHE A 594 -3.68 -24.54 -0.66
N ASN A 595 -2.79 -25.52 -0.88
CA ASN A 595 -3.01 -26.90 -0.45
C ASN A 595 -2.83 -27.08 1.07
N THR A 596 -3.87 -26.71 1.82
CA THR A 596 -3.92 -26.80 3.28
C THR A 596 -3.83 -28.24 3.79
N ALA A 597 -4.41 -29.21 3.06
CA ALA A 597 -4.35 -30.62 3.43
C ALA A 597 -2.90 -31.14 3.46
N LEU A 598 -2.09 -30.78 2.45
CA LEU A 598 -0.68 -31.15 2.41
C LEU A 598 0.15 -30.39 3.46
N ALA A 599 -0.14 -29.10 3.68
CA ALA A 599 0.49 -28.33 4.75
C ALA A 599 0.23 -28.93 6.14
N VAL A 600 -1.02 -29.32 6.43
CA VAL A 600 -1.39 -30.06 7.65
C VAL A 600 -0.65 -31.40 7.72
N GLY A 601 -0.54 -32.12 6.61
CA GLY A 601 0.26 -33.35 6.54
C GLY A 601 1.72 -33.15 6.98
N HIS A 602 2.36 -32.06 6.55
CA HIS A 602 3.71 -31.71 6.99
C HIS A 602 3.78 -31.35 8.47
N ILE A 603 2.79 -30.64 9.01
CA ILE A 603 2.68 -30.35 10.46
C ILE A 603 2.67 -31.66 11.26
N PHE A 604 1.83 -32.63 10.90
CA PHE A 604 1.76 -33.92 11.60
C PHE A 604 2.97 -34.83 11.36
N GLU A 605 3.69 -34.67 10.26
CA GLU A 605 5.01 -35.29 10.07
C GLU A 605 6.02 -34.76 11.09
N LEU A 606 6.07 -33.45 11.30
CA LEU A 606 6.93 -32.83 12.31
C LEU A 606 6.53 -33.25 13.73
N ILE A 607 5.23 -33.28 14.05
CA ILE A 607 4.72 -33.76 15.34
C ILE A 607 5.19 -35.19 15.62
N ARG A 608 5.08 -36.09 14.64
CA ARG A 608 5.53 -37.49 14.79
C ARG A 608 7.04 -37.57 14.99
N ALA A 609 7.83 -36.84 14.19
CA ALA A 609 9.28 -36.83 14.29
C ALA A 609 9.76 -36.26 15.64
N LEU A 610 9.14 -35.18 16.11
CA LEU A 610 9.43 -34.57 17.40
C LEU A 610 9.11 -35.51 18.57
N ASN A 611 7.93 -36.15 18.55
CA ASN A 611 7.58 -37.13 19.58
C ASN A 611 8.57 -38.30 19.62
N LYS A 612 8.95 -38.84 18.46
CA LYS A 612 9.97 -39.89 18.35
C LYS A 612 11.34 -39.43 18.86
N TYR A 613 11.72 -38.19 18.56
CA TYR A 613 12.95 -37.58 19.06
C TYR A 613 12.94 -37.49 20.59
N LEU A 614 11.84 -37.01 21.18
CA LEU A 614 11.66 -36.94 22.64
C LEU A 614 11.63 -38.32 23.31
N ASP A 615 11.08 -39.36 22.66
CA ASP A 615 11.08 -40.74 23.16
C ASP A 615 12.51 -41.31 23.30
N GLY A 616 13.45 -40.82 22.48
CA GLY A 616 14.88 -41.13 22.60
C GLY A 616 15.53 -40.60 23.89
N LYS A 617 14.81 -39.76 24.66
CA LYS A 617 15.27 -39.05 25.86
C LYS A 617 16.60 -38.32 25.59
N PRO A 618 16.62 -37.39 24.62
CA PRO A 618 17.81 -36.59 24.31
C PRO A 618 18.08 -35.62 25.46
N SER A 619 19.33 -35.18 25.59
CA SER A 619 19.72 -34.21 26.61
C SER A 619 20.93 -33.40 26.15
N GLY A 620 21.13 -32.23 26.76
CA GLY A 620 22.13 -31.24 26.41
C GLY A 620 21.58 -30.04 25.64
N ALA A 621 22.42 -29.02 25.46
CA ALA A 621 22.01 -27.72 24.88
C ALA A 621 21.48 -27.84 23.44
N GLN A 622 22.10 -28.71 22.62
CA GLN A 622 21.66 -28.95 21.24
C GLN A 622 20.24 -29.51 21.19
N ALA A 623 19.91 -30.46 22.07
CA ALA A 623 18.57 -31.05 22.11
C ALA A 623 17.51 -30.02 22.48
N VAL A 624 17.80 -29.15 23.45
CA VAL A 624 16.92 -28.02 23.82
C VAL A 624 16.73 -27.08 22.63
N ALA A 625 17.80 -26.71 21.93
CA ALA A 625 17.73 -25.84 20.76
C ALA A 625 16.87 -26.44 19.63
N LEU A 626 17.01 -27.74 19.34
CA LEU A 626 16.21 -28.43 18.34
C LEU A 626 14.72 -28.48 18.71
N VAL A 627 14.40 -28.77 19.97
CA VAL A 627 13.01 -28.82 20.46
C VAL A 627 12.37 -27.42 20.45
N GLN A 628 13.11 -26.38 20.88
CA GLN A 628 12.64 -24.98 20.79
C GLN A 628 12.42 -24.54 19.34
N LYS A 629 13.32 -24.91 18.43
CA LYS A 629 13.17 -24.66 16.99
C LYS A 629 11.91 -25.34 16.44
N ALA A 630 11.66 -26.60 16.82
CA ALA A 630 10.46 -27.33 16.42
C ALA A 630 9.18 -26.64 16.93
N ALA A 631 9.17 -26.18 18.19
CA ALA A 631 8.06 -25.44 18.76
C ALA A 631 7.77 -24.13 18.00
N GLY A 632 8.82 -23.36 17.68
CA GLY A 632 8.71 -22.14 16.88
C GLY A 632 8.14 -22.40 15.49
N LEU A 633 8.61 -23.45 14.81
CA LEU A 633 8.13 -23.84 13.48
C LEU A 633 6.68 -24.32 13.50
N LEU A 634 6.28 -25.12 14.49
CA LEU A 634 4.89 -25.56 14.66
C LEU A 634 3.96 -24.36 14.89
N LYS A 635 4.37 -23.41 15.73
CA LYS A 635 3.62 -22.17 15.97
C LYS A 635 3.50 -21.32 14.71
N GLU A 636 4.58 -21.18 13.94
CA GLU A 636 4.57 -20.45 12.68
C GLU A 636 3.60 -21.08 11.67
N ALA A 637 3.67 -22.40 11.46
CA ALA A 637 2.77 -23.11 10.55
C ALA A 637 1.30 -23.06 11.01
N GLY A 638 1.04 -23.20 12.32
CA GLY A 638 -0.29 -23.02 12.90
C GLY A 638 -0.85 -21.62 12.64
N SER A 639 -0.02 -20.58 12.78
CA SER A 639 -0.44 -19.19 12.56
C SER A 639 -0.89 -18.89 11.12
N ILE A 640 -0.24 -19.53 10.12
CA ILE A 640 -0.62 -19.41 8.70
C ILE A 640 -2.04 -19.94 8.48
N LEU A 641 -2.34 -21.09 9.10
CA LEU A 641 -3.64 -21.78 9.00
C LEU A 641 -4.67 -21.31 10.05
N ASN A 642 -4.26 -20.39 10.93
CA ASN A 642 -5.03 -19.90 12.07
C ASN A 642 -5.64 -21.05 12.90
N ILE A 643 -4.82 -22.05 13.18
CA ILE A 643 -5.09 -23.18 14.07
C ILE A 643 -3.92 -23.30 15.04
N PHE A 644 -4.10 -24.04 16.12
CA PHE A 644 -3.10 -24.27 17.16
C PHE A 644 -2.68 -23.01 17.92
N ASN A 645 -3.64 -22.11 18.15
CA ASN A 645 -3.39 -20.79 18.73
C ASN A 645 -3.55 -20.74 20.27
N ARG A 646 -3.97 -21.83 20.91
CA ARG A 646 -4.27 -21.89 22.35
C ARG A 646 -3.12 -22.54 23.13
N MET A 647 -3.18 -22.46 24.46
CA MET A 647 -2.36 -23.32 25.31
C MET A 647 -3.05 -24.67 25.53
N PRO A 648 -2.32 -25.76 25.85
CA PRO A 648 -2.92 -27.06 26.11
C PRO A 648 -4.01 -27.06 27.20
N GLU A 649 -3.88 -26.19 28.21
CA GLU A 649 -4.86 -26.02 29.29
C GLU A 649 -6.17 -25.43 28.77
N ASP A 650 -6.09 -24.44 27.86
CA ASP A 650 -7.26 -23.84 27.21
C ASP A 650 -7.99 -24.85 26.32
N TRP A 651 -7.24 -25.71 25.63
CA TRP A 651 -7.81 -26.80 24.85
C TRP A 651 -8.59 -27.78 25.73
N ASN A 652 -8.01 -28.21 26.86
CA ASN A 652 -8.69 -29.09 27.81
C ASN A 652 -9.95 -28.44 28.40
N ARG A 653 -9.87 -27.16 28.81
CA ARG A 653 -11.04 -26.41 29.27
C ARG A 653 -12.14 -26.30 28.22
N ALA A 654 -11.77 -26.13 26.96
CA ALA A 654 -12.75 -26.10 25.87
C ALA A 654 -13.45 -27.46 25.71
N LEU A 655 -12.70 -28.56 25.75
CA LEU A 655 -13.26 -29.92 25.68
C LEU A 655 -14.16 -30.27 26.87
N MET A 656 -13.86 -29.77 28.08
CA MET A 656 -14.69 -30.04 29.27
C MET A 656 -16.16 -29.69 29.04
N ARG A 657 -16.44 -28.58 28.33
CA ARG A 657 -17.81 -28.14 28.03
C ARG A 657 -18.63 -29.19 27.29
N PHE A 658 -17.97 -29.99 26.45
CA PHE A 658 -18.64 -30.96 25.57
C PHE A 658 -18.54 -32.39 26.10
N LYS A 659 -17.43 -32.75 26.76
CA LYS A 659 -17.14 -34.14 27.15
C LYS A 659 -17.40 -34.41 28.63
N CYS A 660 -17.34 -33.38 29.48
CA CYS A 660 -17.48 -33.49 30.94
C CYS A 660 -18.38 -32.36 31.50
N PRO A 661 -19.62 -32.18 31.00
CA PRO A 661 -20.44 -31.00 31.34
C PRO A 661 -20.77 -30.89 32.84
N ASP A 662 -20.80 -32.01 33.56
CA ASP A 662 -21.08 -32.08 35.01
C ASP A 662 -19.84 -31.88 35.90
N VAL A 663 -18.69 -31.56 35.31
CA VAL A 663 -17.41 -31.42 36.00
C VAL A 663 -16.90 -29.99 35.85
N THR A 664 -16.63 -29.31 36.97
CA THR A 664 -15.97 -28.00 36.96
C THR A 664 -14.47 -28.12 37.22
N GLU A 665 -13.72 -27.11 36.81
CA GLU A 665 -12.27 -27.07 37.04
C GLU A 665 -11.96 -27.04 38.55
N GLU A 666 -12.79 -26.34 39.34
CA GLU A 666 -12.67 -26.30 40.80
C GLU A 666 -12.88 -27.69 41.42
N PHE A 667 -13.81 -28.48 40.90
CA PHE A 667 -14.02 -29.86 41.34
C PHE A 667 -12.78 -30.73 41.08
N ILE A 668 -12.19 -30.63 39.88
CA ILE A 668 -10.97 -31.36 39.54
C ILE A 668 -9.83 -30.96 40.49
N ILE A 669 -9.64 -29.65 40.71
CA ILE A 669 -8.60 -29.12 41.60
C ILE A 669 -8.81 -29.61 43.04
N SER A 670 -10.04 -29.61 43.56
CA SER A 670 -10.36 -30.14 44.90
C SER A 670 -10.00 -31.62 45.02
N LYS A 671 -10.38 -32.42 44.02
CA LYS A 671 -10.07 -33.86 43.99
C LYS A 671 -8.58 -34.13 43.88
N LEU A 672 -7.84 -33.32 43.13
CA LEU A 672 -6.37 -33.40 43.07
C LEU A 672 -5.73 -33.11 44.44
N GLN A 673 -6.23 -32.14 45.19
CA GLN A 673 -5.75 -31.86 46.55
C GLN A 673 -6.07 -32.99 47.54
N GLU A 674 -7.28 -33.54 47.49
CA GLU A 674 -7.67 -34.73 48.29
C GLU A 674 -6.76 -35.92 47.98
N ARG A 675 -6.50 -36.16 46.68
CA ARG A 675 -5.62 -37.23 46.22
C ARG A 675 -4.19 -37.01 46.69
N GLN A 676 -3.69 -35.78 46.65
CA GLN A 676 -2.35 -35.45 47.12
C GLN A 676 -2.20 -35.73 48.62
N LYS A 677 -3.18 -35.34 49.44
CA LYS A 677 -3.22 -35.67 50.88
C LYS A 677 -3.25 -37.19 51.12
N ALA A 678 -4.04 -37.93 50.35
CA ALA A 678 -4.08 -39.39 50.44
C ALA A 678 -2.70 -40.01 50.14
N ARG A 679 -1.98 -39.51 49.11
CA ARG A 679 -0.62 -39.94 48.79
C ARG A 679 0.38 -39.60 49.89
N GLU A 680 0.28 -38.42 50.51
CA GLU A 680 1.13 -38.00 51.63
C GLU A 680 0.92 -38.90 52.86
N LEU A 681 -0.32 -39.33 53.11
CA LEU A 681 -0.69 -40.29 54.15
C LEU A 681 -0.42 -41.75 53.76
N LYS A 682 0.11 -42.00 52.55
CA LYS A 682 0.33 -43.34 51.95
C LYS A 682 -0.93 -44.20 51.84
N ASP A 683 -2.10 -43.57 51.78
CA ASP A 683 -3.38 -44.20 51.48
C ASP A 683 -3.57 -44.32 49.96
N TRP A 684 -2.99 -45.38 49.39
CA TRP A 684 -3.06 -45.66 47.96
C TRP A 684 -4.48 -45.98 47.49
N THR A 685 -5.29 -46.61 48.35
CA THR A 685 -6.68 -46.99 48.04
C THR A 685 -7.55 -45.74 47.84
N ALA A 686 -7.43 -44.76 48.73
CA ALA A 686 -8.14 -43.49 48.58
C ALA A 686 -7.66 -42.72 47.34
N ALA A 687 -6.34 -42.70 47.10
CA ALA A 687 -5.76 -42.03 45.94
C ALA A 687 -6.22 -42.63 44.59
N ASP A 688 -6.32 -43.97 44.51
CA ASP A 688 -6.83 -44.67 43.32
C ASP A 688 -8.35 -44.55 43.17
N THR A 689 -9.09 -44.50 44.27
CA THR A 689 -10.54 -44.22 44.24
C THR A 689 -10.83 -42.87 43.61
N ILE A 690 -10.07 -41.82 43.98
CA ILE A 690 -10.21 -40.48 43.39
C ILE A 690 -9.81 -40.48 41.91
N ARG A 691 -8.73 -41.18 41.53
CA ARG A 691 -8.33 -41.31 40.12
C ARG A 691 -9.46 -41.98 39.30
N LYS A 692 -10.06 -43.04 39.83
CA LYS A 692 -11.15 -43.76 39.17
C LYS A 692 -12.41 -42.89 39.05
N GLU A 693 -12.76 -42.14 40.09
CA GLU A 693 -13.87 -41.19 40.06
C GLU A 693 -13.70 -40.14 38.95
N LEU A 694 -12.49 -39.61 38.78
CA LEU A 694 -12.19 -38.66 37.71
C LEU A 694 -12.20 -39.31 36.32
N ASP A 695 -11.63 -40.52 36.15
CA ASP A 695 -11.64 -41.23 34.87
C ASP A 695 -13.07 -41.60 34.42
N GLU A 696 -13.93 -42.04 35.35
CA GLU A 696 -15.35 -42.30 35.10
C GLU A 696 -16.11 -41.04 34.68
N LYS A 697 -15.67 -39.87 35.16
CA LYS A 697 -16.17 -38.55 34.76
C LYS A 697 -15.48 -37.99 33.50
N GLY A 698 -14.64 -38.76 32.83
CA GLY A 698 -13.96 -38.38 31.58
C GLY A 698 -12.72 -37.51 31.76
N VAL A 699 -12.11 -37.50 32.96
CA VAL A 699 -10.87 -36.75 33.25
C VAL A 699 -9.74 -37.73 33.59
N VAL A 700 -8.67 -37.71 32.79
CA VAL A 700 -7.50 -38.57 32.98
C VAL A 700 -6.43 -37.82 33.74
N LEU A 701 -5.86 -38.44 34.78
CA LEU A 701 -4.75 -37.89 35.56
C LEU A 701 -3.39 -38.41 35.07
N GLU A 702 -2.44 -37.50 34.88
CA GLU A 702 -1.05 -37.79 34.53
C GLU A 702 -0.13 -37.36 35.68
N ASP A 703 0.56 -38.32 36.29
CA ASP A 703 1.50 -38.04 37.37
C ASP A 703 2.89 -37.70 36.80
N LYS A 704 3.42 -36.53 37.16
CA LYS A 704 4.77 -36.05 36.83
C LYS A 704 5.61 -35.88 38.10
N LYS A 705 6.93 -35.66 37.94
CA LYS A 705 7.84 -35.43 39.09
C LYS A 705 7.47 -34.19 39.91
N GLU A 706 6.93 -33.16 39.26
CA GLU A 706 6.61 -31.85 39.84
C GLU A 706 5.16 -31.73 40.32
N GLY A 707 4.31 -32.72 40.04
CA GLY A 707 2.89 -32.72 40.40
C GLY A 707 2.03 -33.62 39.52
N THR A 708 0.71 -33.63 39.76
CA THR A 708 -0.27 -34.32 38.91
C THR A 708 -0.96 -33.33 37.98
N SER A 709 -0.86 -33.54 36.67
CA SER A 709 -1.67 -32.82 35.67
C SER A 709 -2.92 -33.63 35.30
N TRP A 710 -3.88 -32.98 34.66
CA TRP A 710 -5.12 -33.61 34.20
C TRP A 710 -5.38 -33.26 32.73
N LYS A 711 -6.12 -34.13 32.04
CA LYS A 711 -6.61 -33.91 30.68
C LYS A 711 -8.02 -34.48 30.51
N VAL A 712 -8.77 -33.94 29.56
CA VAL A 712 -10.07 -34.49 29.17
C VAL A 712 -9.86 -35.74 28.31
N LYS A 713 -10.63 -36.79 28.58
CA LYS A 713 -10.61 -38.03 27.81
C LYS A 713 -11.28 -37.81 26.47
N ILE A 714 -10.54 -38.05 25.40
CA ILE A 714 -11.08 -38.13 24.04
C ILE A 714 -11.36 -39.61 23.75
N PHE A 715 -12.53 -39.89 23.19
CA PHE A 715 -13.08 -41.23 23.01
C PHE A 715 -12.18 -42.17 22.20
#